data_AF-A0A1Y2MVJ6-F1
#
_entry.id   AF-A0A1Y2MVJ6-F1
#
_cell.length_a   1.000
_cell.length_b   1.000
_cell.length_c   1.000
_cell.angle_alpha   90.00
_cell.angle_beta   90.00
_cell.angle_gamma   90.00
#
_symmetry.space_group_name_H-M   'P 1'
#
loop_
_entity.id
_entity.type
_entity.pdbx_description
1 polymer ?
#
loop_
_entity_poly.entity_id
_entity_poly.type
_entity_poly.pdbx_seq_one_letter_code
_entity_poly.pdbx_strand_id
1 'polypeptide(L)'
;MSAILLPSALLPTTALVPAGGLLPAGPAGTVPALVAGAVVPAHPAVLAAGPFDGAPARVTVARLVLLTGLALVAGSGLVRPIAGPPVRAERVVAAVAALAVVCAAVAATARSGVSAWGIGLVAVAVVVPVLLGTRYPVAAALPGAAAVALLATVLASARNGIAGTALDAGYAVAAALLAGATLHLLVHRGAAPETPVTGTPVPGTPAPGTAAPGVAVSDTGRDRSAVVGWLAVAAGLLAVATAFAQILLTGPFSVIDLVGTGYGRAALVAALAPAVVTGVLLPGLIAGRRAHRSGAGSPAGSAAGSGRDRARAAALRERTRTVAAAAAVLGVAAAALPAALPVPAAAAEPGRLLARGIDLGSGALTLVVTPMRPGPNLVQLTGPGLVVPDTTGPDPAPVTAAEPMPGHGSGPAGGTGFGVRVADREVPVTARPGAPGGWALVDLPAGTRSLDVLAGGISRTVPVDVGSDRVSPAGATGADGPECASAVLGALVAAGPAAGTVGACPAESLRPADERALRDTVRSLAVRGAPGIALAADASPRSRAAAEAVRAEAAAAGLPLLPQGGADGALLVVSGWQDAARAVREIALAAHDTPTALGGTYLAPWLLTGGVLGAAQSAVVPLPFGPQEPLPQRYVRALAATAPGSAPSTSGLLAWADAGGQRVEEPFGLYGAAPVTVPMSIEPPGETGHHGGPNTAAWFPGGAVVHIGPLAAPTAPATP
;
A
#
# COMPACT_ATOMS: atom_id res chain seq x y z
N MET A 1 4.25 52.96 25.04
CA MET A 1 3.48 52.13 24.09
C MET A 1 4.47 51.46 23.16
N SER A 2 4.91 50.25 23.49
CA SER A 2 5.88 49.48 22.70
C SER A 2 5.26 48.12 22.46
N ALA A 3 4.94 47.82 21.19
CA ALA A 3 4.39 46.55 20.76
C ALA A 3 5.53 45.55 20.53
N ILE A 4 5.46 44.43 21.23
CA ILE A 4 6.35 43.29 21.06
C ILE A 4 5.83 42.45 19.89
N LEU A 5 6.57 42.45 18.78
CA LEU A 5 6.42 41.50 17.68
C LEU A 5 7.14 40.20 18.04
N LEU A 6 6.40 39.09 18.09
CA LEU A 6 6.96 37.72 18.16
C LEU A 6 7.18 37.19 16.73
N PRO A 7 8.32 36.53 16.43
CA PRO A 7 8.64 36.06 15.09
C PRO A 7 8.00 34.68 14.77
N SER A 8 7.37 34.58 13.60
CA SER A 8 6.78 33.39 13.00
C SER A 8 7.80 32.42 12.38
N ALA A 9 8.93 32.17 13.04
CA ALA A 9 9.97 31.28 12.53
C ALA A 9 10.30 30.23 13.58
N LEU A 10 9.70 29.03 13.47
CA LEU A 10 10.16 27.75 14.03
C LEU A 10 9.14 26.63 13.68
N LEU A 11 9.08 26.22 12.41
CA LEU A 11 8.62 24.89 12.03
C LEU A 11 9.56 24.35 10.95
N PRO A 12 10.53 23.48 11.30
CA PRO A 12 11.36 22.81 10.30
C PRO A 12 10.50 21.77 9.57
N THR A 13 10.23 22.00 8.30
CA THR A 13 9.44 21.15 7.41
C THR A 13 10.19 19.91 6.89
N THR A 14 11.39 19.59 7.38
CA THR A 14 12.29 18.60 6.76
C THR A 14 12.62 17.36 7.60
N ALA A 15 11.94 17.11 8.72
CA ALA A 15 12.24 15.95 9.59
C ALA A 15 11.02 15.11 10.01
N LEU A 16 9.91 15.16 9.26
CA LEU A 16 8.82 14.21 9.46
C LEU A 16 9.15 12.92 8.71
N VAL A 17 9.61 11.92 9.46
CA VAL A 17 9.75 10.54 8.98
C VAL A 17 8.39 10.12 8.39
N PRO A 18 8.28 9.89 7.07
CA PRO A 18 7.02 9.45 6.47
C PRO A 18 6.65 8.06 7.01
N ALA A 19 5.36 7.69 6.96
CA ALA A 19 4.83 6.43 7.50
C ALA A 19 5.57 5.15 7.07
N GLY A 20 6.35 5.20 5.98
CA GLY A 20 7.26 4.11 5.58
C GLY A 20 8.40 3.82 6.57
N GLY A 21 8.68 4.73 7.52
CA GLY A 21 9.79 4.59 8.48
C GLY A 21 9.45 3.86 9.78
N LEU A 22 8.19 3.53 10.08
CA LEU A 22 7.85 2.84 11.33
C LEU A 22 7.76 1.32 11.16
N LEU A 23 7.39 0.84 9.97
CA LEU A 23 7.23 -0.57 9.67
C LEU A 23 7.55 -0.74 8.17
N PRO A 24 8.81 -1.00 7.76
CA PRO A 24 9.06 -1.40 6.38
C PRO A 24 8.18 -2.62 6.07
N ALA A 25 7.65 -2.70 4.85
CA ALA A 25 7.01 -3.90 4.33
C ALA A 25 8.04 -5.01 4.30
N GLY A 26 8.21 -5.71 5.43
CA GLY A 26 9.01 -6.93 5.50
C GLY A 26 8.25 -8.07 4.81
N PRO A 27 8.96 -9.10 4.31
CA PRO A 27 8.34 -10.25 3.67
C PRO A 27 7.29 -10.89 4.58
N ALA A 28 6.24 -11.43 3.96
CA ALA A 28 5.14 -12.11 4.64
C ALA A 28 5.69 -13.27 5.49
N GLY A 29 5.42 -13.25 6.79
CA GLY A 29 5.80 -14.31 7.73
C GLY A 29 4.55 -14.86 8.42
N THR A 30 4.60 -16.13 8.79
CA THR A 30 3.51 -16.92 9.39
C THR A 30 3.03 -16.36 10.75
N VAL A 31 1.72 -16.48 10.99
CA VAL A 31 0.99 -15.95 12.17
C VAL A 31 1.09 -16.92 13.36
N PRO A 32 1.34 -16.46 14.60
CA PRO A 32 1.21 -17.30 15.80
C PRO A 32 -0.25 -17.65 16.11
N ALA A 33 -0.52 -18.90 16.51
CA ALA A 33 -1.84 -19.48 16.72
C ALA A 33 -2.76 -18.78 17.76
N LEU A 34 -2.28 -17.79 18.51
CA LEU A 34 -3.02 -17.21 19.64
C LEU A 34 -4.11 -16.18 19.26
N VAL A 35 -4.19 -15.73 17.99
CA VAL A 35 -5.14 -14.68 17.56
C VAL A 35 -6.42 -15.26 16.92
N ALA A 36 -6.48 -16.56 16.64
CA ALA A 36 -7.58 -17.20 15.91
C ALA A 36 -8.90 -17.36 16.71
N GLY A 37 -8.90 -17.11 18.02
CA GLY A 37 -9.99 -17.51 18.92
C GLY A 37 -11.22 -16.60 19.00
N ALA A 38 -11.23 -15.40 18.40
CA ALA A 38 -12.27 -14.39 18.64
C ALA A 38 -13.09 -13.96 17.42
N VAL A 39 -12.87 -14.55 16.24
CA VAL A 39 -13.59 -14.21 15.01
C VAL A 39 -14.14 -15.49 14.38
N VAL A 40 -15.40 -15.44 13.94
CA VAL A 40 -16.20 -16.45 13.21
C VAL A 40 -15.34 -17.46 12.41
N PRO A 41 -15.68 -18.77 12.39
CA PRO A 41 -14.85 -19.78 11.73
C PRO A 41 -14.78 -19.51 10.22
N ALA A 42 -13.68 -18.91 9.78
CA ALA A 42 -13.32 -18.76 8.38
C ALA A 42 -12.16 -19.72 8.07
N HIS A 43 -12.16 -20.26 6.85
CA HIS A 43 -11.19 -21.23 6.34
C HIS A 43 -9.73 -20.73 6.54
N PRO A 44 -8.76 -21.60 6.91
CA PRO A 44 -7.38 -21.19 7.22
C PRO A 44 -6.65 -20.44 6.09
N ALA A 45 -7.03 -20.65 4.82
CA ALA A 45 -6.50 -19.90 3.68
C ALA A 45 -6.91 -18.40 3.69
N VAL A 46 -8.10 -18.07 4.24
CA VAL A 46 -8.59 -16.69 4.36
C VAL A 46 -7.82 -15.92 5.46
N LEU A 47 -7.30 -16.63 6.46
CA LEU A 47 -6.47 -16.04 7.50
C LEU A 47 -5.01 -15.84 7.06
N ALA A 48 -4.51 -16.65 6.13
CA ALA A 48 -3.15 -16.57 5.60
C ALA A 48 -2.94 -15.40 4.63
N ALA A 49 -3.94 -15.06 3.80
CA ALA A 49 -3.91 -13.87 2.94
C ALA A 49 -4.04 -12.55 3.73
N GLY A 50 -4.56 -12.62 4.96
CA GLY A 50 -4.93 -11.45 5.75
C GLY A 50 -6.12 -10.70 5.12
N PRO A 51 -6.99 -10.03 5.89
CA PRO A 51 -8.13 -9.29 5.32
C PRO A 51 -7.74 -7.99 4.61
N PHE A 52 -6.44 -7.75 4.41
CA PHE A 52 -5.82 -6.47 4.10
C PHE A 52 -4.81 -6.62 2.98
N ASP A 53 -5.27 -6.40 1.75
CA ASP A 53 -4.54 -6.46 0.47
C ASP A 53 -3.01 -6.18 0.60
N GLY A 54 -2.22 -7.24 0.82
CA GLY A 54 -0.75 -7.23 0.77
C GLY A 54 0.04 -6.80 2.02
N ALA A 55 -0.59 -6.33 3.11
CA ALA A 55 0.13 -5.94 4.33
C ALA A 55 0.36 -7.15 5.27
N PRO A 56 1.58 -7.38 5.82
CA PRO A 56 1.81 -8.49 6.75
C PRO A 56 0.89 -8.37 7.97
N ALA A 57 0.12 -9.41 8.30
CA ALA A 57 -0.88 -9.38 9.37
C ALA A 57 -0.32 -8.82 10.70
N ARG A 58 0.92 -9.18 11.06
CA ARG A 58 1.64 -8.67 12.24
C ARG A 58 1.80 -7.14 12.26
N VAL A 59 2.10 -6.54 11.11
CA VAL A 59 2.28 -5.09 10.93
C VAL A 59 0.94 -4.40 11.11
N THR A 60 -0.10 -4.95 10.50
CA THR A 60 -1.46 -4.40 10.58
C THR A 60 -2.01 -4.47 12.00
N VAL A 61 -1.81 -5.61 12.71
CA VAL A 61 -2.21 -5.75 14.12
C VAL A 61 -1.47 -4.76 15.00
N ALA A 62 -0.14 -4.63 14.87
CA ALA A 62 0.64 -3.68 15.66
C ALA A 62 0.17 -2.23 15.45
N ARG A 63 -0.13 -1.86 14.21
CA ARG A 63 -0.64 -0.53 13.87
C ARG A 63 -2.05 -0.29 14.40
N LEU A 64 -2.93 -1.29 14.33
CA LEU A 64 -4.29 -1.22 14.87
C LEU A 64 -4.28 -1.04 16.39
N VAL A 65 -3.44 -1.81 17.10
CA VAL A 65 -3.22 -1.67 18.55
C VAL A 65 -2.69 -0.28 18.89
N LEU A 66 -1.67 0.18 18.16
CA LEU A 66 -1.08 1.50 18.36
C LEU A 66 -2.12 2.62 18.23
N LEU A 67 -2.86 2.66 17.12
CA LEU A 67 -3.79 3.74 16.83
C LEU A 67 -5.02 3.73 17.73
N THR A 68 -5.53 2.53 18.05
CA THR A 68 -6.66 2.38 18.98
C THR A 68 -6.27 2.78 20.40
N GLY A 69 -5.11 2.32 20.87
CA GLY A 69 -4.59 2.69 22.18
C GLY A 69 -4.32 4.20 22.28
N LEU A 70 -3.76 4.80 21.24
CA LEU A 70 -3.47 6.23 21.21
C LEU A 70 -4.75 7.07 21.29
N ALA A 71 -5.80 6.69 20.56
CA ALA A 71 -7.09 7.39 20.63
C ALA A 71 -7.75 7.28 22.00
N LEU A 72 -7.67 6.12 22.66
CA LEU A 72 -8.19 5.92 24.03
C LEU A 72 -7.44 6.79 25.05
N VAL A 73 -6.11 6.82 24.95
CA VAL A 73 -5.27 7.66 25.82
C VAL A 73 -5.59 9.13 25.58
N ALA A 74 -5.58 9.58 24.33
CA ALA A 74 -5.89 10.95 23.94
C ALA A 74 -7.29 11.39 24.42
N GLY A 75 -8.29 10.55 24.17
CA GLY A 75 -9.67 10.76 24.58
C GLY A 75 -9.85 10.89 26.08
N SER A 76 -9.21 10.00 26.85
CA SER A 76 -9.26 10.03 28.32
C SER A 76 -8.70 11.35 28.87
N GLY A 77 -7.61 11.85 28.27
CA GLY A 77 -7.04 13.16 28.62
C GLY A 77 -7.93 14.34 28.26
N LEU A 78 -8.56 14.32 27.07
CA LEU A 78 -9.40 15.42 26.59
C LEU A 78 -10.77 15.51 27.27
N VAL A 79 -11.39 14.38 27.61
CA VAL A 79 -12.71 14.36 28.29
C VAL A 79 -12.59 14.72 29.78
N ARG A 80 -11.38 14.59 30.35
CA ARG A 80 -11.06 14.80 31.76
C ARG A 80 -11.61 16.10 32.38
N PRO A 81 -11.51 17.29 31.75
CA PRO A 81 -12.00 18.54 32.32
C PRO A 81 -13.52 18.58 32.51
N ILE A 82 -14.25 17.77 31.75
CA ILE A 82 -15.71 17.75 31.70
C ILE A 82 -16.28 16.62 32.57
N ALA A 83 -15.60 15.47 32.60
CA ALA A 83 -16.02 14.24 33.27
C ALA A 83 -15.92 14.27 34.82
N GLY A 84 -15.06 15.10 35.41
CA GLY A 84 -14.76 15.01 36.85
C GLY A 84 -13.82 13.82 37.18
N PRO A 85 -13.48 13.54 38.46
CA PRO A 85 -12.43 12.60 38.90
C PRO A 85 -12.55 11.17 38.33
N PRO A 86 -11.46 10.48 37.95
CA PRO A 86 -11.55 9.24 37.20
C PRO A 86 -11.61 8.08 38.19
N VAL A 87 -12.52 7.16 37.95
CA VAL A 87 -12.60 5.94 38.74
C VAL A 87 -11.40 5.02 38.48
N ARG A 88 -11.11 4.09 39.39
CA ARG A 88 -9.94 3.20 39.29
C ARG A 88 -9.89 2.44 37.96
N ALA A 89 -11.03 1.93 37.51
CA ALA A 89 -11.11 1.18 36.26
C ALA A 89 -10.81 2.04 35.02
N GLU A 90 -11.16 3.33 35.01
CA GLU A 90 -10.83 4.26 33.91
C GLU A 90 -9.31 4.44 33.82
N ARG A 91 -8.64 4.62 34.97
CA ARG A 91 -7.17 4.69 35.05
C ARG A 91 -6.49 3.40 34.59
N VAL A 92 -7.03 2.24 34.95
CA VAL A 92 -6.49 0.94 34.53
C VAL A 92 -6.59 0.78 33.01
N VAL A 93 -7.76 1.08 32.41
CA VAL A 93 -7.92 0.97 30.96
C VAL A 93 -6.99 1.94 30.22
N ALA A 94 -6.88 3.19 30.68
CA ALA A 94 -5.95 4.16 30.09
C ALA A 94 -4.48 3.73 30.19
N ALA A 95 -4.08 3.14 31.33
CA ALA A 95 -2.72 2.62 31.52
C ALA A 95 -2.42 1.40 30.63
N VAL A 96 -3.37 0.48 30.48
CA VAL A 96 -3.23 -0.68 29.58
C VAL A 96 -3.14 -0.22 28.12
N ALA A 97 -3.96 0.74 27.71
CA ALA A 97 -3.89 1.34 26.37
C ALA A 97 -2.54 2.02 26.13
N ALA A 98 -2.04 2.78 27.10
CA ALA A 98 -0.71 3.40 27.04
C ALA A 98 0.42 2.37 26.91
N LEU A 99 0.38 1.29 27.71
CA LEU A 99 1.38 0.23 27.63
C LEU A 99 1.38 -0.43 26.25
N ALA A 100 0.21 -0.71 25.69
CA ALA A 100 0.09 -1.27 24.34
C ALA A 100 0.67 -0.34 23.26
N VAL A 101 0.43 0.98 23.37
CA VAL A 101 1.04 2.00 22.50
C VAL A 101 2.55 2.00 22.62
N VAL A 102 3.09 1.96 23.84
CA VAL A 102 4.54 1.94 24.09
C VAL A 102 5.17 0.67 23.51
N CYS A 103 4.58 -0.51 23.75
CA CYS A 103 5.08 -1.77 23.20
C CYS A 103 5.08 -1.74 21.65
N ALA A 104 4.02 -1.23 21.02
CA ALA A 104 3.95 -1.12 19.57
C ALA A 104 4.98 -0.12 19.02
N ALA A 105 5.17 1.03 19.69
CA ALA A 105 6.16 2.03 19.32
C ALA A 105 7.60 1.49 19.43
N VAL A 106 7.93 0.81 20.53
CA VAL A 106 9.24 0.18 20.75
C VAL A 106 9.52 -0.89 19.69
N ALA A 107 8.52 -1.73 19.39
CA ALA A 107 8.64 -2.76 18.35
C ALA A 107 8.84 -2.17 16.94
N ALA A 108 8.32 -0.96 16.68
CA ALA A 108 8.57 -0.23 15.45
C ALA A 108 9.99 0.36 15.43
N THR A 109 10.40 1.08 16.48
CA THR A 109 11.74 1.69 16.57
C THR A 109 12.88 0.67 16.62
N ALA A 110 12.65 -0.53 17.17
CA ALA A 110 13.65 -1.60 17.15
C ALA A 110 13.99 -2.07 15.72
N ARG A 111 13.09 -1.84 14.75
CA ARG A 111 13.27 -2.23 13.36
C ARG A 111 13.81 -1.11 12.47
N SER A 112 13.48 0.14 12.79
CA SER A 112 13.83 1.29 11.95
C SER A 112 14.80 2.29 12.59
N GLY A 113 15.23 2.04 13.83
CA GLY A 113 16.03 2.96 14.63
C GLY A 113 15.17 3.90 15.49
N VAL A 114 15.82 4.56 16.45
CA VAL A 114 15.16 5.50 17.35
C VAL A 114 14.92 6.82 16.62
N SER A 115 13.67 7.26 16.55
CA SER A 115 13.28 8.55 15.99
C SER A 115 12.72 9.48 17.06
N ALA A 116 12.91 10.80 16.90
CA ALA A 116 12.32 11.80 17.80
C ALA A 116 10.78 11.66 17.89
N TRP A 117 10.15 11.25 16.79
CA TRP A 117 8.73 10.95 16.74
C TRP A 117 8.34 9.78 17.65
N GLY A 118 9.10 8.67 17.60
CA GLY A 118 8.87 7.51 18.47
C GLY A 118 9.02 7.84 19.95
N ILE A 119 10.02 8.67 20.30
CA ILE A 119 10.23 9.16 21.68
C ILE A 119 9.03 10.02 22.12
N GLY A 120 8.60 10.97 21.28
CA GLY A 120 7.46 11.84 21.57
C GLY A 120 6.16 11.05 21.79
N LEU A 121 5.92 10.03 20.96
CA LEU A 121 4.77 9.13 21.09
C LEU A 121 4.79 8.37 22.43
N VAL A 122 5.93 7.78 22.80
CA VAL A 122 6.09 7.07 24.08
C VAL A 122 5.88 8.01 25.27
N ALA A 123 6.48 9.20 25.23
CA ALA A 123 6.36 10.19 26.30
C ALA A 123 4.89 10.60 26.52
N VAL A 124 4.18 10.97 25.45
CA VAL A 124 2.77 11.37 25.54
C VAL A 124 1.88 10.22 26.01
N ALA A 125 2.10 9.00 25.52
CA ALA A 125 1.34 7.82 25.92
C ALA A 125 1.43 7.55 27.44
N VAL A 126 2.61 7.77 28.04
CA VAL A 126 2.84 7.55 29.48
C VAL A 126 2.34 8.72 30.34
N VAL A 127 2.51 9.96 29.89
CA VAL A 127 2.19 11.16 30.69
C VAL A 127 0.69 11.27 30.96
N VAL A 128 -0.17 10.96 29.98
CA VAL A 128 -1.63 11.08 30.15
C VAL A 128 -2.16 10.23 31.31
N PRO A 129 -1.96 8.90 31.38
CA PRO A 129 -2.49 8.09 32.48
C PRO A 129 -1.93 8.47 33.86
N VAL A 130 -0.68 8.95 33.92
CA VAL A 130 -0.08 9.50 35.15
C VAL A 130 -0.87 10.74 35.61
N LEU A 131 -1.13 11.67 34.69
CA LEU A 131 -1.84 12.92 35.01
C LEU A 131 -3.34 12.73 35.28
N LEU A 132 -3.97 11.66 34.76
CA LEU A 132 -5.35 11.31 35.11
C LEU A 132 -5.52 11.10 36.63
N GLY A 133 -4.48 10.64 37.32
CA GLY A 133 -4.49 10.45 38.78
C GLY A 133 -4.40 11.75 39.60
N THR A 134 -4.11 12.88 38.95
CA THR A 134 -3.90 14.15 39.66
C THR A 134 -5.21 14.87 39.98
N ARG A 135 -5.13 15.80 40.94
CA ARG A 135 -6.26 16.67 41.32
C ARG A 135 -6.59 17.72 40.27
N TYR A 136 -5.72 17.96 39.29
CA TYR A 136 -5.86 19.02 38.29
C TYR A 136 -6.39 18.43 36.97
N PRO A 137 -7.70 18.48 36.70
CA PRO A 137 -8.27 17.83 35.52
C PRO A 137 -7.76 18.41 34.20
N VAL A 138 -7.33 19.68 34.19
CA VAL A 138 -6.77 20.35 33.02
C VAL A 138 -5.36 19.85 32.68
N ALA A 139 -4.60 19.32 33.64
CA ALA A 139 -3.22 18.88 33.41
C ALA A 139 -3.12 17.74 32.39
N ALA A 140 -4.12 16.85 32.34
CA ALA A 140 -4.15 15.74 31.38
C ALA A 140 -4.63 16.16 29.97
N ALA A 141 -5.25 17.34 29.83
CA ALA A 141 -5.84 17.78 28.56
C ALA A 141 -4.77 18.16 27.52
N LEU A 142 -3.69 18.83 27.95
CA LEU A 142 -2.59 19.23 27.08
C LEU A 142 -1.84 18.04 26.44
N PRO A 143 -1.38 17.03 27.21
CA PRO A 143 -0.80 15.83 26.60
C PRO A 143 -1.85 15.00 25.83
N GLY A 144 -3.12 15.04 26.23
CA GLY A 144 -4.22 14.47 25.42
C GLY A 144 -4.33 15.12 24.05
N ALA A 145 -4.23 16.45 23.95
CA ALA A 145 -4.22 17.19 22.70
C ALA A 145 -2.98 16.87 21.86
N ALA A 146 -1.81 16.73 22.49
CA ALA A 146 -0.58 16.29 21.81
C ALA A 146 -0.73 14.87 21.23
N ALA A 147 -1.38 13.95 21.96
CA ALA A 147 -1.68 12.61 21.48
C ALA A 147 -2.60 12.63 20.25
N VAL A 148 -3.62 13.50 20.24
CA VAL A 148 -4.49 13.71 19.07
C VAL A 148 -3.70 14.27 17.89
N ALA A 149 -2.80 15.23 18.10
CA ALA A 149 -1.97 15.77 17.03
C ALA A 149 -1.07 14.69 16.41
N LEU A 150 -0.50 13.79 17.23
CA LEU A 150 0.25 12.63 16.75
C LEU A 150 -0.65 11.66 15.97
N LEU A 151 -1.84 11.34 16.50
CA LEU A 151 -2.82 10.50 15.82
C LEU A 151 -3.23 11.07 14.45
N ALA A 152 -3.55 12.35 14.40
CA ALA A 152 -3.87 13.09 13.18
C ALA A 152 -2.71 13.04 12.17
N THR A 153 -1.48 13.22 12.64
CA THR A 153 -0.27 13.13 11.79
C THR A 153 -0.13 11.74 11.17
N VAL A 154 -0.36 10.67 11.95
CA VAL A 154 -0.29 9.29 11.42
C VAL A 154 -1.42 9.00 10.43
N LEU A 155 -2.63 9.49 10.68
CA LEU A 155 -3.75 9.33 9.74
C LEU A 155 -3.48 10.12 8.43
N ALA A 156 -3.05 11.37 8.56
CA ALA A 156 -2.75 12.26 7.42
C ALA A 156 -1.56 11.77 6.59
N SER A 157 -0.59 11.06 7.18
CA SER A 157 0.60 10.59 6.46
C SER A 157 0.31 9.64 5.30
N ALA A 158 -0.89 9.05 5.26
CA ALA A 158 -1.32 8.19 4.16
C ALA A 158 -1.84 8.99 2.95
N ARG A 159 -1.99 10.32 3.07
CA ARG A 159 -2.72 11.14 2.09
C ARG A 159 -2.00 12.44 1.80
N ASN A 160 -2.13 12.88 0.55
CA ASN A 160 -1.54 14.14 0.08
C ASN A 160 -2.62 15.23 0.04
N GLY A 161 -2.24 16.46 0.40
CA GLY A 161 -3.08 17.65 0.26
C GLY A 161 -3.75 18.14 1.55
N ILE A 162 -4.00 19.45 1.61
CA ILE A 162 -4.49 20.17 2.80
C ILE A 162 -5.88 19.66 3.24
N ALA A 163 -6.78 19.39 2.28
CA ALA A 163 -8.13 18.91 2.57
C ALA A 163 -8.13 17.53 3.22
N GLY A 164 -7.32 16.59 2.72
CA GLY A 164 -7.17 15.25 3.30
C GLY A 164 -6.62 15.32 4.73
N THR A 165 -5.57 16.11 4.94
CA THR A 165 -4.98 16.34 6.28
C THR A 165 -5.99 16.95 7.26
N ALA A 166 -6.81 17.91 6.83
CA ALA A 166 -7.81 18.53 7.68
C ALA A 166 -8.92 17.54 8.10
N LEU A 167 -9.35 16.67 7.19
CA LEU A 167 -10.34 15.63 7.50
C LEU A 167 -9.78 14.54 8.40
N ASP A 168 -8.55 14.10 8.18
CA ASP A 168 -7.88 13.14 9.06
C ASP A 168 -7.68 13.71 10.48
N ALA A 169 -7.34 14.99 10.60
CA ALA A 169 -7.27 15.68 11.88
C ALA A 169 -8.65 15.80 12.55
N GLY A 170 -9.68 16.18 11.79
CA GLY A 170 -11.06 16.24 12.29
C GLY A 170 -11.56 14.88 12.78
N TYR A 171 -11.29 13.83 12.02
CA TYR A 171 -11.60 12.45 12.41
C TYR A 171 -10.82 12.03 13.66
N ALA A 172 -9.52 12.31 13.74
CA ALA A 172 -8.69 11.98 14.91
C ALA A 172 -9.24 12.60 16.20
N VAL A 173 -9.58 13.90 16.15
CA VAL A 173 -10.19 14.61 17.29
C VAL A 173 -11.53 13.97 17.67
N ALA A 174 -12.40 13.77 16.70
CA ALA A 174 -13.74 13.21 16.92
C ALA A 174 -13.69 11.79 17.48
N ALA A 175 -12.84 10.93 16.91
CA ALA A 175 -12.64 9.56 17.33
C ALA A 175 -12.04 9.46 18.75
N ALA A 176 -11.05 10.29 19.07
CA ALA A 176 -10.49 10.34 20.42
C ALA A 176 -11.53 10.79 21.45
N LEU A 177 -12.27 11.87 21.19
CA LEU A 177 -13.33 12.35 22.07
C LEU A 177 -14.43 11.31 22.26
N LEU A 178 -14.85 10.62 21.19
CA LEU A 178 -15.83 9.55 21.23
C LEU A 178 -15.33 8.38 22.10
N ALA A 179 -14.08 7.95 21.92
CA ALA A 179 -13.47 6.85 22.67
C ALA A 179 -13.34 7.20 24.17
N GLY A 180 -12.88 8.40 24.51
CA GLY A 180 -12.79 8.87 25.89
C GLY A 180 -14.14 9.00 26.58
N ALA A 181 -15.13 9.58 25.89
CA ALA A 181 -16.46 9.79 26.46
C ALA A 181 -17.21 8.47 26.66
N THR A 182 -17.11 7.53 25.71
CA THR A 182 -17.71 6.19 25.85
C THR A 182 -17.05 5.38 26.95
N LEU A 183 -15.72 5.44 27.09
CA LEU A 183 -15.00 4.83 28.20
C LEU A 183 -15.51 5.36 29.55
N HIS A 184 -15.59 6.69 29.69
CA HIS A 184 -16.07 7.31 30.91
C HIS A 184 -17.50 6.85 31.28
N LEU A 185 -18.42 6.85 30.31
CA LEU A 185 -19.81 6.43 30.50
C LEU A 185 -19.95 4.93 30.84
N LEU A 186 -19.04 4.09 30.32
CA LEU A 186 -19.03 2.66 30.59
C LEU A 186 -18.53 2.33 32.00
N VAL A 187 -17.49 3.05 32.46
CA VAL A 187 -16.86 2.75 33.75
C VAL A 187 -17.59 3.40 34.93
N HIS A 188 -18.28 4.53 34.74
CA HIS A 188 -19.16 5.13 35.76
C HIS A 188 -20.51 4.38 35.93
N ARG A 189 -20.52 3.07 35.61
CA ARG A 189 -21.56 2.12 36.00
C ARG A 189 -21.70 2.13 37.53
N GLY A 190 -22.88 2.46 38.03
CA GLY A 190 -23.35 1.74 39.22
C GLY A 190 -22.83 2.18 40.58
N ALA A 191 -22.45 3.44 40.77
CA ALA A 191 -22.71 4.05 42.08
C ALA A 191 -24.22 4.34 42.20
N ALA A 192 -25.06 3.31 42.03
CA ALA A 192 -26.37 3.37 42.63
C ALA A 192 -26.08 3.55 44.12
N PRO A 193 -26.68 4.54 44.81
CA PRO A 193 -26.59 4.55 46.25
C PRO A 193 -27.10 3.19 46.67
N GLU A 194 -26.21 2.34 47.20
CA GLU A 194 -26.63 1.25 48.06
C GLU A 194 -27.44 1.97 49.12
N THR A 195 -28.76 2.01 48.94
CA THR A 195 -29.66 2.38 50.02
C THR A 195 -29.27 1.40 51.10
N PRO A 196 -28.65 1.86 52.21
CA PRO A 196 -28.30 0.96 53.28
C PRO A 196 -29.61 0.26 53.61
N VAL A 197 -29.67 -1.04 53.31
CA VAL A 197 -30.85 -1.85 53.57
C VAL A 197 -31.07 -1.67 55.04
N THR A 198 -32.16 -0.96 55.35
CA THR A 198 -32.63 -0.63 56.68
C THR A 198 -32.29 -1.78 57.60
N GLY A 199 -31.37 -1.53 58.53
CA GLY A 199 -31.26 -2.36 59.71
C GLY A 199 -32.67 -2.55 60.22
N THR A 200 -33.05 -3.81 60.39
CA THR A 200 -34.30 -4.19 61.05
C THR A 200 -34.45 -3.31 62.28
N PRO A 201 -35.58 -2.57 62.41
CA PRO A 201 -35.77 -1.69 63.55
C PRO A 201 -35.66 -2.54 64.81
N VAL A 202 -34.64 -2.29 65.63
CA VAL A 202 -34.54 -2.88 66.96
C VAL A 202 -35.68 -2.28 67.79
N PRO A 203 -36.66 -3.08 68.23
CA PRO A 203 -37.78 -2.57 69.01
C PRO A 203 -37.29 -2.25 70.43
N GLY A 204 -37.32 -0.97 70.82
CA GLY A 204 -37.07 -0.57 72.23
C GLY A 204 -36.37 0.76 72.48
N THR A 205 -35.87 1.47 71.46
CA THR A 205 -35.12 2.72 71.69
C THR A 205 -36.04 3.95 71.57
N PRO A 206 -36.17 4.81 72.61
CA PRO A 206 -36.96 6.04 72.53
C PRO A 206 -36.33 7.06 71.58
N ALA A 207 -37.18 7.70 70.78
CA ALA A 207 -36.81 8.58 69.68
C ALA A 207 -36.16 9.90 70.16
N PRO A 208 -34.94 10.25 69.69
CA PRO A 208 -34.46 11.62 69.76
C PRO A 208 -35.02 12.42 68.58
N GLY A 209 -35.90 13.37 68.89
CA GLY A 209 -36.36 14.39 67.95
C GLY A 209 -35.26 15.41 67.69
N THR A 210 -34.56 15.26 66.57
CA THR A 210 -33.83 16.35 65.91
C THR A 210 -33.80 16.07 64.41
N ALA A 211 -34.54 16.88 63.65
CA ALA A 211 -34.52 16.87 62.20
C ALA A 211 -33.12 17.29 61.73
N ALA A 212 -32.27 16.30 61.43
CA ALA A 212 -30.99 16.55 60.80
C ALA A 212 -31.24 17.19 59.42
N PRO A 213 -30.56 18.29 59.06
CA PRO A 213 -30.69 18.90 57.75
C PRO A 213 -30.33 17.85 56.70
N GLY A 214 -31.31 17.50 55.86
CA GLY A 214 -31.13 16.53 54.79
C GLY A 214 -29.92 16.94 53.96
N VAL A 215 -28.87 16.12 54.00
CA VAL A 215 -27.69 16.29 53.16
C VAL A 215 -28.18 16.18 51.72
N ALA A 216 -28.35 17.33 51.07
CA ALA A 216 -28.73 17.41 49.68
C ALA A 216 -27.65 16.67 48.87
N VAL A 217 -27.97 15.44 48.46
CA VAL A 217 -27.15 14.68 47.52
C VAL A 217 -26.98 15.57 46.29
N SER A 218 -25.74 15.97 46.04
CA SER A 218 -25.41 17.01 45.08
C SER A 218 -25.79 16.58 43.66
N ASP A 219 -26.71 17.32 43.05
CA ASP A 219 -27.21 17.09 41.67
C ASP A 219 -26.11 17.25 40.60
N THR A 220 -24.95 17.79 40.99
CA THR A 220 -23.80 18.11 40.13
C THR A 220 -23.20 16.91 39.38
N GLY A 221 -23.31 15.69 39.93
CA GLY A 221 -22.81 14.48 39.27
C GLY A 221 -23.67 14.04 38.08
N ARG A 222 -24.98 14.25 38.17
CA ARG A 222 -25.95 13.84 37.14
C ARG A 222 -25.79 14.71 35.89
N ASP A 223 -25.61 16.01 36.07
CA ASP A 223 -25.42 16.97 34.98
C ASP A 223 -24.16 16.67 34.15
N ARG A 224 -23.05 16.31 34.80
CA ARG A 224 -21.80 15.99 34.08
C ARG A 224 -21.92 14.76 33.18
N SER A 225 -22.59 13.71 33.65
CA SER A 225 -22.80 12.50 32.83
C SER A 225 -23.63 12.78 31.58
N ALA A 226 -24.61 13.70 31.68
CA ALA A 226 -25.40 14.14 30.54
C ALA A 226 -24.55 14.96 29.56
N VAL A 227 -23.71 15.88 30.05
CA VAL A 227 -22.79 16.65 29.21
C VAL A 227 -21.81 15.74 28.46
N VAL A 228 -21.20 14.77 29.13
CA VAL A 228 -20.31 13.78 28.48
C VAL A 228 -21.06 12.94 27.46
N GLY A 229 -22.32 12.57 27.73
CA GLY A 229 -23.17 11.89 26.76
C GLY A 229 -23.44 12.70 25.50
N TRP A 230 -23.75 14.00 25.64
CA TRP A 230 -23.92 14.89 24.49
C TRP A 230 -22.63 15.12 23.72
N LEU A 231 -21.50 15.22 24.42
CA LEU A 231 -20.17 15.27 23.81
C LEU A 231 -19.91 14.01 22.96
N ALA A 232 -20.21 12.83 23.48
CA ALA A 232 -20.06 11.56 22.75
C ALA A 232 -20.92 11.56 21.47
N VAL A 233 -22.17 12.01 21.53
CA VAL A 233 -23.05 12.12 20.35
C VAL A 233 -22.50 13.12 19.33
N ALA A 234 -22.08 14.31 19.76
CA ALA A 234 -21.53 15.33 18.87
C ALA A 234 -20.22 14.85 18.20
N ALA A 235 -19.33 14.24 18.98
CA ALA A 235 -18.10 13.64 18.47
C ALA A 235 -18.39 12.49 17.49
N GLY A 236 -19.39 11.65 17.79
CA GLY A 236 -19.83 10.59 16.90
C GLY A 236 -20.33 11.11 15.56
N LEU A 237 -21.21 12.12 15.56
CA LEU A 237 -21.69 12.77 14.33
C LEU A 237 -20.55 13.40 13.51
N LEU A 238 -19.60 14.06 14.17
CA LEU A 238 -18.44 14.64 13.50
C LEU A 238 -17.54 13.57 12.87
N ALA A 239 -17.32 12.45 13.57
CA ALA A 239 -16.57 11.31 13.06
C ALA A 239 -17.25 10.68 11.83
N VAL A 240 -18.59 10.54 11.85
CA VAL A 240 -19.37 10.09 10.68
C VAL A 240 -19.18 11.06 9.52
N ALA A 241 -19.40 12.35 9.74
CA ALA A 241 -19.32 13.37 8.68
C ALA A 241 -17.92 13.44 8.05
N THR A 242 -16.87 13.42 8.87
CA THR A 242 -15.48 13.42 8.38
C THR A 242 -15.13 12.13 7.64
N ALA A 243 -15.55 10.95 8.13
CA ALA A 243 -15.35 9.70 7.42
C ALA A 243 -16.09 9.64 6.08
N PHE A 244 -17.33 10.12 6.01
CA PHE A 244 -18.07 10.21 4.75
C PHE A 244 -17.45 11.22 3.78
N ALA A 245 -17.07 12.41 4.25
CA ALA A 245 -16.32 13.37 3.44
C ALA A 245 -15.02 12.76 2.92
N GLN A 246 -14.35 11.95 3.74
CA GLN A 246 -13.14 11.24 3.34
C GLN A 246 -13.39 10.21 2.24
N ILE A 247 -14.45 9.40 2.37
CA ILE A 247 -14.88 8.43 1.35
C ILE A 247 -15.17 9.16 0.02
N LEU A 248 -15.81 10.34 0.08
CA LEU A 248 -16.13 11.14 -1.10
C LEU A 248 -14.88 11.77 -1.76
N LEU A 249 -13.91 12.23 -0.96
CA LEU A 249 -12.70 12.91 -1.46
C LEU A 249 -11.61 11.94 -1.92
N THR A 250 -11.46 10.80 -1.25
CA THR A 250 -10.35 9.86 -1.48
C THR A 250 -10.77 8.57 -2.17
N GLY A 251 -12.05 8.42 -2.49
CA GLY A 251 -12.62 7.18 -2.99
C GLY A 251 -12.87 6.18 -1.85
N PRO A 252 -13.60 5.09 -2.10
CA PRO A 252 -13.67 4.31 -3.35
C PRO A 252 -14.46 4.97 -4.47
N PHE A 253 -13.87 4.95 -5.67
CA PHE A 253 -14.45 5.56 -6.86
C PHE A 253 -15.59 4.72 -7.48
N SER A 254 -15.87 3.55 -6.91
CA SER A 254 -16.99 2.70 -7.29
C SER A 254 -17.57 1.96 -6.07
N VAL A 255 -18.84 1.58 -6.14
CA VAL A 255 -19.46 0.70 -5.13
C VAL A 255 -18.72 -0.63 -5.05
N ILE A 256 -18.17 -1.11 -6.17
CA ILE A 256 -17.37 -2.33 -6.27
C ILE A 256 -16.12 -2.20 -5.39
N ASP A 257 -15.41 -1.07 -5.46
CA ASP A 257 -14.22 -0.85 -4.62
C ASP A 257 -14.58 -0.72 -3.13
N LEU A 258 -15.75 -0.16 -2.82
CA LEU A 258 -16.23 0.00 -1.44
C LEU A 258 -16.46 -1.33 -0.74
N VAL A 259 -16.98 -2.34 -1.45
CA VAL A 259 -17.25 -3.66 -0.85
C VAL A 259 -16.18 -4.70 -1.18
N GLY A 260 -15.48 -4.54 -2.31
CA GLY A 260 -14.56 -5.51 -2.88
C GLY A 260 -13.12 -5.40 -2.39
N THR A 261 -12.71 -4.25 -1.84
CA THR A 261 -11.34 -4.03 -1.35
C THR A 261 -11.26 -4.06 0.18
N GLY A 262 -10.07 -4.34 0.73
CA GLY A 262 -9.82 -4.17 2.16
C GLY A 262 -10.03 -2.71 2.61
N TYR A 263 -9.59 -1.75 1.79
CA TYR A 263 -9.70 -0.32 2.09
C TYR A 263 -11.17 0.12 2.17
N GLY A 264 -11.97 -0.23 1.16
CA GLY A 264 -13.38 0.14 1.08
C GLY A 264 -14.18 -0.36 2.29
N ARG A 265 -13.97 -1.63 2.66
CA ARG A 265 -14.61 -2.23 3.85
C ARG A 265 -14.18 -1.53 5.13
N ALA A 266 -12.89 -1.22 5.27
CA ALA A 266 -12.39 -0.52 6.43
C ALA A 266 -12.94 0.92 6.54
N ALA A 267 -13.04 1.63 5.41
CA ALA A 267 -13.66 2.95 5.34
C ALA A 267 -15.16 2.91 5.71
N LEU A 268 -15.90 1.90 5.22
CA LEU A 268 -17.28 1.64 5.61
C LEU A 268 -17.42 1.46 7.13
N VAL A 269 -16.58 0.63 7.74
CA VAL A 269 -16.63 0.41 9.20
C VAL A 269 -16.25 1.68 9.96
N ALA A 270 -15.26 2.45 9.48
CA ALA A 270 -14.85 3.73 10.08
C ALA A 270 -15.98 4.77 10.09
N ALA A 271 -16.88 4.74 9.10
CA ALA A 271 -18.06 5.60 9.01
C ALA A 271 -19.27 5.03 9.80
N LEU A 272 -19.54 3.73 9.69
CA LEU A 272 -20.72 3.10 10.31
C LEU A 272 -20.58 2.94 11.82
N ALA A 273 -19.38 2.65 12.33
CA ALA A 273 -19.19 2.39 13.75
C ALA A 273 -19.52 3.61 14.64
N PRO A 274 -19.04 4.85 14.36
CA PRO A 274 -19.48 6.04 15.08
C PRO A 274 -20.98 6.32 14.94
N ALA A 275 -21.60 5.99 13.80
CA ALA A 275 -23.04 6.12 13.59
C ALA A 275 -23.83 5.19 14.51
N VAL A 276 -23.39 3.93 14.66
CA VAL A 276 -23.97 2.97 15.61
C VAL A 276 -23.85 3.48 17.04
N VAL A 277 -22.68 3.97 17.46
CA VAL A 277 -22.50 4.55 18.80
C VAL A 277 -23.48 5.70 19.04
N THR A 278 -23.59 6.61 18.08
CA THR A 278 -24.46 7.78 18.15
C THR A 278 -25.94 7.38 18.23
N GLY A 279 -26.38 6.47 17.36
CA GLY A 279 -27.76 5.99 17.32
C GLY A 279 -28.16 5.22 18.59
N VAL A 280 -27.20 4.58 19.26
CA VAL A 280 -27.42 3.87 20.52
C VAL A 280 -27.47 4.82 21.72
N LEU A 281 -26.64 5.88 21.76
CA LEU A 281 -26.57 6.82 22.87
C LEU A 281 -27.69 7.89 22.85
N LEU A 282 -28.05 8.39 21.66
CA LEU A 282 -28.98 9.50 21.50
C LEU A 282 -30.38 9.25 22.11
N PRO A 283 -31.04 8.09 21.92
CA PRO A 283 -32.35 7.81 22.52
C PRO A 283 -32.31 7.85 24.05
N GLY A 284 -31.23 7.34 24.65
CA GLY A 284 -31.04 7.33 26.10
C GLY A 284 -30.94 8.75 26.70
N LEU A 285 -30.26 9.65 26.00
CA LEU A 285 -30.14 11.06 26.41
C LEU A 285 -31.45 11.83 26.27
N ILE A 286 -32.20 11.58 25.19
CA ILE A 286 -33.51 12.20 24.97
C ILE A 286 -34.52 11.73 26.02
N ALA A 287 -34.56 10.43 26.31
CA ALA A 287 -35.45 9.87 27.32
C ALA A 287 -35.12 10.42 28.73
N GLY A 288 -33.82 10.56 29.06
CA GLY A 288 -33.39 11.15 30.33
C GLY A 288 -33.86 12.60 30.53
N ARG A 289 -33.76 13.44 29.48
CA ARG A 289 -34.25 14.83 29.52
C ARG A 289 -35.76 14.92 29.71
N ARG A 290 -36.53 14.04 29.04
CA ARG A 290 -38.00 14.01 29.17
C ARG A 290 -38.43 13.60 30.59
N ALA A 291 -37.82 12.54 31.14
CA ALA A 291 -38.11 12.08 32.49
C ALA A 291 -37.83 13.16 33.55
N HIS A 292 -36.78 13.95 33.36
CA HIS A 292 -36.45 15.04 34.29
C HIS A 292 -37.47 16.18 34.24
N ARG A 293 -38.00 16.52 33.05
CA ARG A 293 -39.06 17.53 32.89
C ARG A 293 -40.40 17.05 33.46
N SER A 294 -40.75 15.77 33.30
CA SER A 294 -42.03 15.23 33.80
C SER A 294 -42.05 14.98 35.30
N GLY A 295 -40.89 14.66 35.90
CA GLY A 295 -40.76 14.43 37.34
C GLY A 295 -40.92 15.69 38.20
N ALA A 296 -40.83 16.88 37.60
CA ALA A 296 -40.98 18.15 38.30
C ALA A 296 -42.45 18.52 38.61
N GLY A 297 -43.44 17.75 38.16
CA GLY A 297 -44.86 18.15 38.28
C GLY A 297 -45.90 17.05 38.51
N SER A 298 -45.52 15.79 38.79
CA SER A 298 -46.51 14.72 39.01
C SER A 298 -46.76 14.44 40.51
N PRO A 299 -48.02 14.49 40.99
CA PRO A 299 -48.39 14.13 42.36
C PRO A 299 -48.21 12.62 42.64
N ALA A 300 -47.84 12.29 43.87
CA ALA A 300 -47.16 11.07 44.32
C ALA A 300 -47.96 9.72 44.29
N GLY A 301 -48.95 9.54 43.41
CA GLY A 301 -49.98 8.50 43.60
C GLY A 301 -49.78 7.10 42.98
N SER A 302 -48.73 6.80 42.21
CA SER A 302 -48.67 5.57 41.38
C SER A 302 -47.28 4.89 41.42
N ALA A 303 -46.98 4.17 42.51
CA ALA A 303 -45.65 3.59 42.74
C ALA A 303 -45.50 2.11 42.30
N ALA A 304 -46.59 1.34 42.22
CA ALA A 304 -46.53 -0.13 42.22
C ALA A 304 -46.14 -0.77 40.86
N GLY A 305 -46.38 -0.13 39.72
CA GLY A 305 -45.98 -0.65 38.39
C GLY A 305 -44.51 -0.43 38.02
N SER A 306 -43.81 0.43 38.75
CA SER A 306 -42.57 1.06 38.28
C SER A 306 -41.28 0.24 38.47
N GLY A 307 -41.30 -0.85 39.24
CA GLY A 307 -40.09 -1.62 39.57
C GLY A 307 -39.55 -2.44 38.40
N ARG A 308 -40.44 -3.18 37.72
CA ARG A 308 -40.07 -4.02 36.56
C ARG A 308 -39.64 -3.17 35.37
N ASP A 309 -40.31 -2.06 35.11
CA ASP A 309 -39.94 -1.14 34.02
C ASP A 309 -38.61 -0.44 34.28
N ARG A 310 -38.33 -0.05 35.54
CA ARG A 310 -37.03 0.49 35.94
C ARG A 310 -35.90 -0.53 35.76
N ALA A 311 -36.13 -1.79 36.15
CA ALA A 311 -35.16 -2.87 35.97
C ALA A 311 -34.92 -3.18 34.48
N ARG A 312 -35.98 -3.26 33.67
CA ARG A 312 -35.88 -3.49 32.22
C ARG A 312 -35.18 -2.33 31.51
N ALA A 313 -35.46 -1.09 31.91
CA ALA A 313 -34.77 0.09 31.39
C ALA A 313 -33.30 0.18 31.83
N ALA A 314 -32.95 -0.34 33.01
CA ALA A 314 -31.56 -0.45 33.46
C ALA A 314 -30.80 -1.51 32.65
N ALA A 315 -31.37 -2.70 32.49
CA ALA A 315 -30.77 -3.78 31.69
C ALA A 315 -30.61 -3.41 30.21
N LEU A 316 -31.59 -2.71 29.62
CA LEU A 316 -31.48 -2.20 28.25
C LEU A 316 -30.37 -1.15 28.12
N ARG A 317 -30.29 -0.21 29.08
CA ARG A 317 -29.21 0.80 29.13
C ARG A 317 -27.82 0.18 29.29
N GLU A 318 -27.74 -0.96 29.97
CA GLU A 318 -26.48 -1.68 30.12
C GLU A 318 -26.02 -2.30 28.80
N ARG A 319 -26.90 -3.06 28.13
CA ARG A 319 -26.60 -3.66 26.83
C ARG A 319 -26.24 -2.60 25.78
N THR A 320 -26.95 -1.47 25.77
CA THR A 320 -26.66 -0.38 24.83
C THR A 320 -25.29 0.24 25.08
N ARG A 321 -24.86 0.42 26.34
CA ARG A 321 -23.53 0.97 26.64
C ARG A 321 -22.40 0.03 26.25
N THR A 322 -22.54 -1.28 26.47
CA THR A 322 -21.52 -2.25 26.03
C THR A 322 -21.38 -2.30 24.52
N VAL A 323 -22.51 -2.24 23.79
CA VAL A 323 -22.52 -2.16 22.33
C VAL A 323 -21.87 -0.85 21.85
N ALA A 324 -22.19 0.29 22.50
CA ALA A 324 -21.59 1.58 22.18
C ALA A 324 -20.08 1.62 22.42
N ALA A 325 -19.57 1.03 23.50
CA ALA A 325 -18.14 0.98 23.75
C ALA A 325 -17.40 0.05 22.77
N ALA A 326 -17.95 -1.13 22.50
CA ALA A 326 -17.39 -2.03 21.50
C ALA A 326 -17.37 -1.38 20.10
N ALA A 327 -18.46 -0.71 19.71
CA ALA A 327 -18.54 0.01 18.45
C ALA A 327 -17.57 1.21 18.39
N ALA A 328 -17.34 1.93 19.49
CA ALA A 328 -16.36 3.02 19.53
C ALA A 328 -14.93 2.50 19.31
N VAL A 329 -14.54 1.43 20.02
CA VAL A 329 -13.23 0.79 19.84
C VAL A 329 -13.08 0.24 18.41
N LEU A 330 -14.10 -0.44 17.89
CA LEU A 330 -14.11 -0.95 16.51
C LEU A 330 -14.03 0.17 15.48
N GLY A 331 -14.66 1.32 15.72
CA GLY A 331 -14.61 2.47 14.81
C GLY A 331 -13.22 3.08 14.71
N VAL A 332 -12.54 3.26 15.86
CA VAL A 332 -11.14 3.73 15.86
C VAL A 332 -10.22 2.72 15.17
N ALA A 333 -10.34 1.44 15.52
CA ALA A 333 -9.57 0.37 14.91
C ALA A 333 -9.82 0.28 13.39
N ALA A 334 -11.05 0.51 12.96
CA ALA A 334 -11.42 0.51 11.56
C ALA A 334 -10.86 1.73 10.80
N ALA A 335 -10.79 2.91 11.40
CA ALA A 335 -10.20 4.09 10.76
C ALA A 335 -8.66 4.06 10.72
N ALA A 336 -8.05 3.28 11.61
CA ALA A 336 -6.63 2.99 11.57
C ALA A 336 -6.24 2.13 10.35
N LEU A 337 -7.18 1.33 9.83
CA LEU A 337 -6.93 0.41 8.72
C LEU A 337 -6.76 1.11 7.36
N PRO A 338 -7.59 2.09 6.94
CA PRO A 338 -7.38 2.86 5.71
C PRO A 338 -6.00 3.54 5.66
N ALA A 339 -5.47 3.98 6.80
CA ALA A 339 -4.12 4.55 6.86
C ALA A 339 -3.01 3.48 6.68
N ALA A 340 -3.34 2.21 6.94
CA ALA A 340 -2.46 1.06 6.80
C ALA A 340 -2.59 0.34 5.46
N LEU A 341 -3.67 0.60 4.74
CA LEU A 341 -3.99 0.00 3.47
C LEU A 341 -3.57 0.92 2.34
N PRO A 342 -3.13 0.38 1.20
CA PRO A 342 -2.93 1.20 0.01
C PRO A 342 -4.25 1.90 -0.33
N VAL A 343 -4.17 3.21 -0.59
CA VAL A 343 -5.32 3.99 -1.07
C VAL A 343 -5.82 3.31 -2.36
N PRO A 344 -7.15 3.16 -2.55
CA PRO A 344 -7.67 2.61 -3.79
C PRO A 344 -7.13 3.44 -4.94
N ALA A 345 -6.66 2.79 -6.01
CA ALA A 345 -6.20 3.54 -7.16
C ALA A 345 -7.30 4.49 -7.67
N ALA A 346 -6.89 5.57 -8.34
CA ALA A 346 -7.79 6.55 -8.93
C ALA A 346 -8.83 5.87 -9.83
N ALA A 347 -10.03 6.45 -9.92
CA ALA A 347 -11.07 5.99 -10.84
C ALA A 347 -10.47 5.65 -12.21
N ALA A 348 -10.97 4.59 -12.84
CA ALA A 348 -10.59 4.34 -14.22
C ALA A 348 -11.03 5.53 -15.07
N GLU A 349 -10.10 6.14 -15.80
CA GLU A 349 -10.34 7.27 -16.67
C GLU A 349 -9.87 6.93 -18.09
N PRO A 350 -10.73 7.07 -19.12
CA PRO A 350 -10.40 6.65 -20.48
C PRO A 350 -9.01 7.11 -20.93
N GLY A 351 -8.18 6.17 -21.39
CA GLY A 351 -6.86 6.44 -21.96
C GLY A 351 -5.72 6.59 -20.98
N ARG A 352 -6.03 6.59 -19.69
CA ARG A 352 -5.03 6.53 -18.64
C ARG A 352 -4.79 5.07 -18.29
N LEU A 353 -3.54 4.74 -17.99
CA LEU A 353 -3.23 3.40 -17.52
C LEU A 353 -3.92 3.15 -16.18
N LEU A 354 -4.58 2.01 -16.10
CA LEU A 354 -5.12 1.49 -14.85
C LEU A 354 -4.08 0.59 -14.21
N ALA A 355 -3.70 0.86 -12.97
CA ALA A 355 -2.92 -0.07 -12.13
C ALA A 355 -3.71 -0.35 -10.85
N ARG A 356 -3.96 -1.62 -10.55
CA ARG A 356 -4.82 -2.07 -9.45
C ARG A 356 -4.23 -3.28 -8.75
N GLY A 357 -4.22 -3.26 -7.42
CA GLY A 357 -4.02 -4.48 -6.65
C GLY A 357 -5.28 -5.36 -6.72
N ILE A 358 -5.10 -6.66 -6.95
CA ILE A 358 -6.16 -7.67 -6.91
C ILE A 358 -5.69 -8.88 -6.08
N ASP A 359 -6.61 -9.55 -5.40
CA ASP A 359 -6.34 -10.81 -4.71
C ASP A 359 -7.29 -11.92 -5.22
N LEU A 360 -6.68 -12.92 -5.86
CA LEU A 360 -7.35 -14.09 -6.41
C LEU A 360 -7.17 -15.35 -5.54
N GLY A 361 -6.79 -15.17 -4.26
CA GLY A 361 -6.58 -16.27 -3.31
C GLY A 361 -5.19 -16.91 -3.36
N SER A 362 -4.40 -16.63 -4.41
CA SER A 362 -2.99 -17.04 -4.56
C SER A 362 -2.00 -15.97 -4.08
N GLY A 363 -2.49 -14.87 -3.50
CA GLY A 363 -1.71 -13.72 -3.07
C GLY A 363 -2.02 -12.45 -3.85
N ALA A 364 -1.45 -11.33 -3.37
CA ALA A 364 -1.62 -10.03 -4.00
C ALA A 364 -0.95 -10.00 -5.38
N LEU A 365 -1.73 -9.63 -6.39
CA LEU A 365 -1.28 -9.38 -7.75
C LEU A 365 -1.50 -7.91 -8.08
N THR A 366 -0.69 -7.38 -8.99
CA THR A 366 -0.94 -6.11 -9.65
C THR A 366 -1.49 -6.37 -11.05
N LEU A 367 -2.67 -5.84 -11.34
CA LEU A 367 -3.26 -5.77 -12.67
C LEU A 367 -2.99 -4.39 -13.28
N VAL A 368 -2.49 -4.39 -14.51
CA VAL A 368 -2.30 -3.19 -15.32
C VAL A 368 -3.12 -3.29 -16.60
N VAL A 369 -3.84 -2.24 -17.00
CA VAL A 369 -4.56 -2.14 -18.29
C VAL A 369 -4.07 -0.93 -19.06
N THR A 370 -3.65 -1.15 -20.31
CA THR A 370 -3.18 -0.09 -21.22
C THR A 370 -3.58 -0.40 -22.67
N PRO A 371 -3.97 0.59 -23.50
CA PRO A 371 -4.07 2.03 -23.20
C PRO A 371 -5.36 2.45 -22.48
N MET A 372 -6.26 1.51 -22.20
CA MET A 372 -7.60 1.75 -21.65
C MET A 372 -8.48 2.60 -22.58
N ARG A 373 -8.58 2.15 -23.84
CA ARG A 373 -9.38 2.73 -24.94
C ARG A 373 -10.27 1.66 -25.56
N PRO A 374 -11.35 1.97 -26.28
CA PRO A 374 -12.14 0.95 -26.93
C PRO A 374 -11.33 0.28 -28.04
N GLY A 375 -11.43 -1.05 -28.13
CA GLY A 375 -10.60 -1.87 -29.01
C GLY A 375 -9.58 -2.70 -28.21
N PRO A 376 -8.44 -3.09 -28.83
CA PRO A 376 -7.46 -3.93 -28.18
C PRO A 376 -6.77 -3.20 -27.02
N ASN A 377 -6.59 -3.90 -25.90
CA ASN A 377 -5.87 -3.47 -24.72
C ASN A 377 -4.99 -4.61 -24.22
N LEU A 378 -3.82 -4.28 -23.69
CA LEU A 378 -3.02 -5.22 -22.91
C LEU A 378 -3.41 -5.16 -21.45
N VAL A 379 -3.66 -6.34 -20.90
CA VAL A 379 -3.82 -6.57 -19.48
C VAL A 379 -2.59 -7.33 -19.00
N GLN A 380 -1.84 -6.74 -18.08
CA GLN A 380 -0.70 -7.39 -17.42
C GLN A 380 -1.10 -7.81 -16.01
N LEU A 381 -0.73 -9.02 -15.61
CA LEU A 381 -0.71 -9.46 -14.23
C LEU A 381 0.74 -9.61 -13.76
N THR A 382 1.04 -9.14 -12.55
CA THR A 382 2.36 -9.36 -11.89
C THR A 382 2.15 -9.69 -10.42
N GLY A 383 3.03 -10.52 -9.84
CA GLY A 383 3.00 -10.83 -8.41
C GLY A 383 3.71 -12.14 -8.06
N PRO A 384 4.05 -12.37 -6.78
CA PRO A 384 4.88 -13.48 -6.32
C PRO A 384 4.25 -14.88 -6.48
N GLY A 385 2.93 -14.96 -6.69
CA GLY A 385 2.21 -16.21 -6.94
C GLY A 385 1.84 -16.45 -8.41
N LEU A 386 2.25 -15.56 -9.31
CA LEU A 386 1.91 -15.67 -10.72
C LEU A 386 2.91 -16.58 -11.44
N VAL A 387 2.49 -17.81 -11.71
CA VAL A 387 3.20 -18.72 -12.59
C VAL A 387 2.46 -18.76 -13.91
N VAL A 388 3.12 -18.33 -14.98
CA VAL A 388 2.53 -18.31 -16.32
C VAL A 388 3.24 -19.37 -17.17
N PRO A 389 2.50 -20.33 -17.75
CA PRO A 389 3.10 -21.34 -18.62
C PRO A 389 3.78 -20.66 -19.82
N ASP A 390 5.00 -21.10 -20.16
CA ASP A 390 5.57 -20.77 -21.46
C ASP A 390 4.88 -21.64 -22.51
N THR A 391 3.97 -21.05 -23.28
CA THR A 391 3.24 -21.77 -24.35
C THR A 391 4.00 -21.78 -25.68
N THR A 392 5.22 -21.23 -25.74
CA THR A 392 5.93 -21.01 -27.01
C THR A 392 7.00 -22.05 -27.36
N GLY A 393 7.19 -23.09 -26.55
CA GLY A 393 8.08 -24.22 -26.85
C GLY A 393 7.35 -25.57 -26.95
N PRO A 394 7.89 -26.55 -27.72
CA PRO A 394 7.43 -27.94 -27.67
C PRO A 394 7.65 -28.60 -26.29
N ASP A 395 8.48 -27.99 -25.44
CA ASP A 395 8.63 -28.31 -24.02
C ASP A 395 8.24 -27.10 -23.14
N PRO A 396 7.24 -27.21 -22.25
CA PRO A 396 6.83 -26.13 -21.35
C PRO A 396 7.79 -26.02 -20.17
N ALA A 397 8.95 -25.40 -20.36
CA ALA A 397 9.81 -25.00 -19.25
C ALA A 397 9.27 -23.70 -18.60
N PRO A 398 8.98 -23.66 -17.29
CA PRO A 398 8.49 -22.46 -16.62
C PRO A 398 9.58 -21.38 -16.53
N VAL A 399 9.23 -20.13 -16.84
CA VAL A 399 10.15 -18.96 -16.91
C VAL A 399 10.49 -18.37 -15.53
N THR A 400 10.17 -19.05 -14.43
CA THR A 400 10.64 -18.61 -13.10
C THR A 400 11.94 -19.31 -12.75
N ALA A 401 13.04 -18.59 -12.99
CA ALA A 401 14.36 -18.74 -12.34
C ALA A 401 14.84 -20.13 -11.96
N ALA A 402 15.89 -20.57 -12.67
CA ALA A 402 16.66 -21.79 -12.42
C ALA A 402 15.80 -23.06 -12.43
N GLU A 403 16.17 -24.04 -13.23
CA GLU A 403 15.57 -25.37 -13.11
C GLU A 403 15.62 -25.79 -11.63
N PRO A 404 14.49 -26.20 -11.03
CA PRO A 404 14.55 -26.87 -9.74
C PRO A 404 15.36 -28.14 -9.95
N MET A 405 16.42 -28.27 -9.16
CA MET A 405 17.28 -29.46 -9.13
C MET A 405 16.44 -30.75 -9.15
N PRO A 406 16.84 -31.78 -9.93
CA PRO A 406 16.17 -33.07 -9.89
C PRO A 406 16.24 -33.65 -8.47
N GLY A 407 15.10 -33.72 -7.78
CA GLY A 407 14.99 -34.25 -6.41
C GLY A 407 13.93 -33.61 -5.51
N HIS A 408 13.43 -32.42 -5.85
CA HIS A 408 12.35 -31.77 -5.10
C HIS A 408 11.07 -31.72 -5.93
N GLY A 409 10.28 -32.80 -5.84
CA GLY A 409 8.97 -32.88 -6.48
C GLY A 409 8.00 -31.87 -5.90
N SER A 410 7.87 -30.71 -6.52
CA SER A 410 6.62 -29.98 -6.54
C SER A 410 5.62 -30.85 -7.31
N GLY A 411 4.63 -31.40 -6.61
CA GLY A 411 3.54 -32.15 -7.25
C GLY A 411 2.90 -31.32 -8.37
N PRO A 412 2.25 -31.97 -9.36
CA PRO A 412 1.69 -31.28 -10.50
C PRO A 412 0.70 -30.23 -10.02
N ALA A 413 1.09 -28.96 -10.12
CA ALA A 413 0.22 -27.84 -9.83
C ALA A 413 -0.83 -27.79 -10.95
N GLY A 414 -1.92 -28.55 -10.77
CA GLY A 414 -3.14 -28.48 -11.59
C GLY A 414 -3.89 -27.16 -11.40
N GLY A 415 -3.17 -26.03 -11.35
CA GLY A 415 -3.75 -24.71 -11.27
C GLY A 415 -4.40 -24.37 -12.59
N THR A 416 -5.72 -24.17 -12.56
CA THR A 416 -6.43 -23.51 -13.66
C THR A 416 -5.74 -22.17 -13.93
N GLY A 417 -5.35 -21.95 -15.18
CA GLY A 417 -4.58 -20.76 -15.59
C GLY A 417 -5.30 -19.45 -15.24
N PHE A 418 -4.54 -18.37 -15.24
CA PHE A 418 -5.11 -17.03 -15.07
C PHE A 418 -5.85 -16.62 -16.35
N GLY A 419 -7.00 -15.96 -16.21
CA GLY A 419 -7.82 -15.49 -17.32
C GLY A 419 -8.36 -14.09 -17.09
N VAL A 420 -8.65 -13.38 -18.17
CA VAL A 420 -9.36 -12.10 -18.15
C VAL A 420 -10.64 -12.24 -18.96
N ARG A 421 -11.79 -12.02 -18.33
CA ARG A 421 -13.11 -12.12 -18.95
C ARG A 421 -13.74 -10.75 -19.12
N VAL A 422 -14.24 -10.49 -20.32
CA VAL A 422 -14.98 -9.28 -20.69
C VAL A 422 -16.26 -9.71 -21.38
N ALA A 423 -17.40 -9.33 -20.79
CA ALA A 423 -18.69 -9.91 -21.12
C ALA A 423 -18.61 -11.46 -21.07
N ASP A 424 -18.91 -12.13 -22.18
CA ASP A 424 -18.92 -13.59 -22.29
C ASP A 424 -17.60 -14.17 -22.85
N ARG A 425 -16.60 -13.32 -23.13
CA ARG A 425 -15.32 -13.75 -23.71
C ARG A 425 -14.23 -13.79 -22.65
N GLU A 426 -13.65 -14.96 -22.46
CA GLU A 426 -12.45 -15.17 -21.63
C GLU A 426 -11.19 -15.23 -22.50
N VAL A 427 -10.14 -14.53 -22.07
CA VAL A 427 -8.82 -14.51 -22.70
C VAL A 427 -7.79 -15.04 -21.69
N PRO A 428 -7.04 -16.10 -22.03
CA PRO A 428 -6.02 -16.62 -21.14
C PRO A 428 -4.86 -15.63 -20.97
N VAL A 429 -4.29 -15.59 -19.77
CA VAL A 429 -3.07 -14.85 -19.47
C VAL A 429 -1.88 -15.75 -19.79
N THR A 430 -1.02 -15.30 -20.70
CA THR A 430 0.14 -16.05 -21.20
C THR A 430 1.46 -15.30 -21.02
N ALA A 431 2.57 -16.02 -21.07
CA ALA A 431 3.89 -15.41 -21.05
C ALA A 431 4.13 -14.67 -22.38
N ARG A 432 4.84 -13.54 -22.32
CA ARG A 432 5.36 -12.85 -23.51
C ARG A 432 6.89 -12.84 -23.44
N PRO A 433 7.61 -13.32 -24.47
CA PRO A 433 9.06 -13.31 -24.47
C PRO A 433 9.62 -11.92 -24.15
N GLY A 434 10.63 -11.86 -23.29
CA GLY A 434 11.29 -10.60 -22.90
C GLY A 434 10.52 -9.73 -21.90
N ALA A 435 9.25 -10.03 -21.64
CA ALA A 435 8.40 -9.23 -20.76
C ALA A 435 8.13 -9.97 -19.43
N PRO A 436 8.28 -9.30 -18.27
CA PRO A 436 7.92 -9.88 -16.98
C PRO A 436 6.40 -10.02 -16.83
N GLY A 437 5.98 -10.99 -16.02
CA GLY A 437 4.57 -11.22 -15.67
C GLY A 437 3.77 -11.95 -16.75
N GLY A 438 2.46 -11.96 -16.57
CA GLY A 438 1.49 -12.58 -17.49
C GLY A 438 0.72 -11.52 -18.26
N TRP A 439 0.36 -11.84 -19.50
CA TRP A 439 -0.23 -10.88 -20.43
C TRP A 439 -1.46 -11.47 -21.11
N ALA A 440 -2.52 -10.67 -21.23
CA ALA A 440 -3.69 -10.96 -22.04
C ALA A 440 -3.96 -9.79 -22.99
N LEU A 441 -4.20 -10.09 -24.27
CA LEU A 441 -4.67 -9.11 -25.25
C LEU A 441 -6.20 -9.16 -25.28
N VAL A 442 -6.84 -8.15 -24.70
CA VAL A 442 -8.27 -8.12 -24.47
C VAL A 442 -8.88 -7.02 -25.32
N ASP A 443 -9.91 -7.37 -26.09
CA ASP A 443 -10.70 -6.38 -26.83
C ASP A 443 -11.78 -5.82 -25.89
N LEU A 444 -11.76 -4.51 -25.65
CA LEU A 444 -12.68 -3.81 -24.76
C LEU A 444 -13.66 -2.98 -25.60
N PRO A 445 -14.94 -3.38 -25.72
CA PRO A 445 -15.94 -2.56 -26.41
C PRO A 445 -16.11 -1.17 -25.77
N ALA A 446 -16.54 -0.20 -26.57
CA ALA A 446 -16.87 1.14 -26.04
C ALA A 446 -17.94 1.04 -24.94
N GLY A 447 -17.74 1.79 -23.86
CA GLY A 447 -18.62 1.74 -22.69
C GLY A 447 -18.41 0.55 -21.74
N THR A 448 -17.36 -0.27 -21.93
CA THR A 448 -16.98 -1.30 -20.94
C THR A 448 -16.65 -0.63 -19.61
N ARG A 449 -17.32 -1.06 -18.53
CA ARG A 449 -17.18 -0.51 -17.16
C ARG A 449 -16.48 -1.43 -16.17
N SER A 450 -16.29 -2.68 -16.55
CA SER A 450 -15.65 -3.68 -15.71
C SER A 450 -15.10 -4.83 -16.54
N LEU A 451 -14.05 -5.46 -16.03
CA LEU A 451 -13.56 -6.77 -16.47
C LEU A 451 -13.51 -7.72 -15.27
N ASP A 452 -13.56 -9.01 -15.51
CA ASP A 452 -13.36 -10.04 -14.48
C ASP A 452 -11.99 -10.68 -14.65
N VAL A 453 -11.25 -10.83 -13.56
CA VAL A 453 -9.99 -11.59 -13.53
C VAL A 453 -10.24 -12.92 -12.82
N LEU A 454 -9.80 -14.00 -13.45
CA LEU A 454 -10.10 -15.37 -13.08
C LEU A 454 -8.81 -16.10 -12.67
N ALA A 455 -8.85 -16.86 -11.59
CA ALA A 455 -7.84 -17.86 -11.24
C ALA A 455 -8.43 -18.88 -10.27
N GLY A 456 -8.18 -20.18 -10.45
CA GLY A 456 -8.61 -21.17 -9.45
C GLY A 456 -10.13 -21.27 -9.24
N GLY A 457 -10.95 -20.84 -10.20
CA GLY A 457 -12.41 -20.70 -10.02
C GLY A 457 -12.85 -19.47 -9.21
N ILE A 458 -11.91 -18.65 -8.75
CA ILE A 458 -12.17 -17.35 -8.11
C ILE A 458 -12.22 -16.28 -9.21
N SER A 459 -13.23 -15.41 -9.14
CA SER A 459 -13.41 -14.27 -10.04
C SER A 459 -13.38 -12.97 -9.26
N ARG A 460 -12.67 -11.96 -9.77
CA ARG A 460 -12.65 -10.60 -9.24
C ARG A 460 -13.00 -9.59 -10.32
N THR A 461 -14.05 -8.82 -10.06
CA THR A 461 -14.45 -7.72 -10.94
C THR A 461 -13.58 -6.50 -10.67
N VAL A 462 -12.94 -5.99 -11.72
CA VAL A 462 -12.11 -4.80 -11.71
C VAL A 462 -12.83 -3.71 -12.50
N PRO A 463 -13.09 -2.52 -11.91
CA PRO A 463 -13.67 -1.41 -12.64
C PRO A 463 -12.69 -0.89 -13.69
N VAL A 464 -13.18 -0.70 -14.91
CA VAL A 464 -12.45 -0.06 -16.02
C VAL A 464 -13.31 1.04 -16.64
N ASP A 465 -12.71 1.95 -17.38
CA ASP A 465 -13.45 2.90 -18.22
C ASP A 465 -12.64 3.15 -19.47
N VAL A 466 -13.10 2.60 -20.59
CA VAL A 466 -12.43 2.77 -21.89
C VAL A 466 -12.96 3.97 -22.67
N GLY A 467 -14.05 4.61 -22.23
CA GLY A 467 -14.66 5.73 -22.93
C GLY A 467 -15.17 5.36 -24.33
N SER A 468 -15.12 6.32 -25.25
CA SER A 468 -15.57 6.19 -26.65
C SER A 468 -14.50 6.49 -27.70
N ASP A 469 -13.39 7.12 -27.31
CA ASP A 469 -12.29 7.46 -28.22
C ASP A 469 -11.43 6.23 -28.50
N ARG A 470 -11.32 5.83 -29.78
CA ARG A 470 -10.58 4.65 -30.22
C ARG A 470 -9.10 4.93 -30.51
N VAL A 471 -8.65 6.18 -30.45
CA VAL A 471 -7.27 6.53 -30.76
C VAL A 471 -6.34 5.92 -29.70
N SER A 472 -5.46 5.04 -30.17
CA SER A 472 -4.44 4.35 -29.36
C SER A 472 -3.09 4.43 -30.09
N PRO A 473 -1.96 4.55 -29.36
CA PRO A 473 -0.64 4.45 -29.95
C PRO A 473 -0.47 3.09 -30.66
N ALA A 474 0.16 3.09 -31.84
CA ALA A 474 0.28 1.89 -32.67
C ALA A 474 1.06 0.76 -31.96
N GLY A 475 2.01 1.14 -31.09
CA GLY A 475 2.82 0.18 -30.31
C GLY A 475 2.17 -0.36 -29.03
N ALA A 476 1.02 0.16 -28.60
CA ALA A 476 0.52 -0.10 -27.24
C ALA A 476 0.08 -1.55 -26.99
N THR A 477 -0.30 -2.29 -28.04
CA THR A 477 -0.86 -3.65 -27.91
C THR A 477 -0.13 -4.73 -28.70
N GLY A 478 0.83 -4.34 -29.54
CA GLY A 478 1.65 -5.23 -30.34
C GLY A 478 2.77 -5.93 -29.55
N ALA A 479 3.84 -6.31 -30.26
CA ALA A 479 5.02 -6.94 -29.68
C ALA A 479 5.76 -6.02 -28.68
N ASP A 480 5.74 -4.71 -28.93
CA ASP A 480 6.33 -3.68 -28.05
C ASP A 480 5.39 -3.17 -26.96
N GLY A 481 4.16 -3.69 -26.90
CA GLY A 481 3.18 -3.28 -25.92
C GLY A 481 3.66 -3.42 -24.46
N PRO A 482 4.39 -4.49 -24.07
CA PRO A 482 4.98 -4.59 -22.74
C PRO A 482 5.94 -3.45 -22.38
N GLU A 483 6.74 -2.97 -23.33
CA GLU A 483 7.62 -1.83 -23.10
C GLU A 483 6.81 -0.55 -22.91
N CYS A 484 5.79 -0.35 -23.75
CA CYS A 484 4.88 0.78 -23.63
C CYS A 484 4.15 0.77 -22.28
N ALA A 485 3.67 -0.39 -21.83
CA ALA A 485 3.07 -0.57 -20.50
C ALA A 485 4.04 -0.21 -19.38
N SER A 486 5.30 -0.64 -19.47
CA SER A 486 6.34 -0.36 -18.47
C SER A 486 6.68 1.13 -18.39
N ALA A 487 6.79 1.81 -19.54
CA ALA A 487 6.99 3.26 -19.60
C ALA A 487 5.83 4.03 -18.96
N VAL A 488 4.60 3.67 -19.32
CA VAL A 488 3.41 4.34 -18.76
C VAL A 488 3.26 4.08 -17.26
N LEU A 489 3.57 2.86 -16.80
CA LEU A 489 3.63 2.56 -15.38
C LEU A 489 4.70 3.41 -14.67
N GLY A 490 5.86 3.60 -15.29
CA GLY A 490 6.90 4.51 -14.78
C GLY A 490 6.40 5.94 -14.59
N ALA A 491 5.75 6.51 -15.61
CA ALA A 491 5.16 7.85 -15.52
C ALA A 491 4.06 7.93 -14.44
N LEU A 492 3.20 6.91 -14.33
CA LEU A 492 2.17 6.81 -13.28
C LEU A 492 2.79 6.76 -11.87
N VAL A 493 3.88 6.02 -11.68
CA VAL A 493 4.59 5.94 -10.40
C VAL A 493 5.17 7.30 -9.99
N ALA A 494 5.57 8.14 -10.95
CA ALA A 494 6.12 9.47 -10.68
C ALA A 494 5.05 10.53 -10.41
N ALA A 495 4.04 10.61 -11.28
CA ALA A 495 3.09 11.73 -11.32
C ALA A 495 1.65 11.33 -10.91
N GLY A 496 1.40 10.05 -10.61
CA GLY A 496 0.06 9.55 -10.34
C GLY A 496 -0.90 9.87 -11.50
N PRO A 497 -2.16 10.22 -11.22
CA PRO A 497 -3.13 10.60 -12.26
C PRO A 497 -2.67 11.75 -13.17
N ALA A 498 -1.74 12.59 -12.71
CA ALA A 498 -1.21 13.71 -13.50
C ALA A 498 -0.27 13.26 -14.65
N ALA A 499 0.10 11.98 -14.72
CA ALA A 499 0.88 11.41 -15.83
C ALA A 499 0.18 11.54 -17.21
N GLY A 500 -1.14 11.76 -17.22
CA GLY A 500 -1.90 11.97 -18.45
C GLY A 500 -2.21 10.68 -19.21
N THR A 501 -2.62 10.84 -20.47
CA THR A 501 -2.95 9.72 -21.37
C THR A 501 -1.75 9.29 -22.19
N VAL A 502 -1.71 8.02 -22.61
CA VAL A 502 -0.62 7.51 -23.45
C VAL A 502 -0.70 8.10 -24.85
N GLY A 503 0.20 9.04 -25.17
CA GLY A 503 0.24 9.71 -26.49
C GLY A 503 1.12 9.01 -27.52
N ALA A 504 2.21 8.37 -27.08
CA ALA A 504 3.15 7.65 -27.94
C ALA A 504 3.83 6.53 -27.15
N CYS A 505 4.27 5.48 -27.83
CA CYS A 505 5.03 4.39 -27.22
C CYS A 505 6.55 4.54 -27.48
N PRO A 506 7.43 4.07 -26.57
CA PRO A 506 8.87 4.16 -26.75
C PRO A 506 9.40 3.56 -28.07
N ALA A 507 8.74 2.53 -28.60
CA ALA A 507 9.13 1.88 -29.86
C ALA A 507 8.80 2.71 -31.12
N GLU A 508 8.07 3.83 -30.99
CA GLU A 508 7.66 4.67 -32.12
C GLU A 508 8.71 5.69 -32.53
N SER A 509 9.75 5.92 -31.72
CA SER A 509 10.84 6.84 -32.07
C SER A 509 12.17 6.43 -31.44
N LEU A 510 13.28 6.71 -32.14
CA LEU A 510 14.63 6.58 -31.57
C LEU A 510 15.03 7.90 -30.93
N ARG A 511 15.41 7.86 -29.65
CA ARG A 511 15.90 9.04 -28.95
C ARG A 511 17.30 9.40 -29.47
N PRO A 512 17.63 10.69 -29.64
CA PRO A 512 18.96 11.10 -30.08
C PRO A 512 20.11 10.61 -29.18
N ALA A 513 19.86 10.45 -27.87
CA ALA A 513 20.84 9.91 -26.95
C ALA A 513 21.12 8.42 -27.18
N ASP A 514 20.07 7.63 -27.47
CA ASP A 514 20.22 6.20 -27.77
C ASP A 514 20.90 6.00 -29.12
N GLU A 515 20.58 6.83 -30.13
CA GLU A 515 21.28 6.78 -31.42
C GLU A 515 22.78 7.01 -31.26
N ARG A 516 23.19 8.02 -30.48
CA ARG A 516 24.60 8.27 -30.18
C ARG A 516 25.26 7.08 -29.48
N ALA A 517 24.61 6.52 -28.45
CA ALA A 517 25.12 5.36 -27.75
C ALA A 517 25.31 4.13 -28.67
N LEU A 518 24.40 3.92 -29.62
CA LEU A 518 24.55 2.85 -30.61
C LEU A 518 25.75 3.08 -31.53
N ARG A 519 25.95 4.31 -32.01
CA ARG A 519 27.13 4.68 -32.81
C ARG A 519 28.43 4.50 -32.01
N ASP A 520 28.45 4.96 -30.76
CA ASP A 520 29.61 4.78 -29.87
C ASP A 520 29.90 3.30 -29.59
N THR A 521 28.86 2.47 -29.47
CA THR A 521 29.02 1.01 -29.33
C THR A 521 29.69 0.40 -30.56
N VAL A 522 29.26 0.77 -31.77
CA VAL A 522 29.86 0.30 -33.03
C VAL A 522 31.31 0.75 -33.15
N ARG A 523 31.63 2.02 -32.85
CA ARG A 523 33.02 2.51 -32.82
C ARG A 523 33.87 1.74 -31.81
N SER A 524 33.33 1.50 -30.62
CA SER A 524 34.02 0.77 -29.57
C SER A 524 34.31 -0.68 -29.96
N LEU A 525 33.40 -1.32 -30.72
CA LEU A 525 33.62 -2.64 -31.31
C LEU A 525 34.74 -2.63 -32.38
N ALA A 526 34.73 -1.64 -33.27
CA ALA A 526 35.77 -1.49 -34.28
C ALA A 526 37.15 -1.28 -33.65
N VAL A 527 37.27 -0.40 -32.65
CA VAL A 527 38.53 -0.15 -31.91
C VAL A 527 39.03 -1.40 -31.19
N ARG A 528 38.12 -2.25 -30.69
CA ARG A 528 38.47 -3.54 -30.06
C ARG A 528 38.83 -4.64 -31.07
N GLY A 529 38.79 -4.35 -32.37
CA GLY A 529 39.14 -5.30 -33.42
C GLY A 529 38.09 -6.40 -33.63
N ALA A 530 36.81 -6.11 -33.37
CA ALA A 530 35.74 -7.05 -33.71
C ALA A 530 35.79 -7.35 -35.23
N PRO A 531 35.67 -8.62 -35.66
CA PRO A 531 35.81 -8.97 -37.07
C PRO A 531 34.55 -8.66 -37.90
N GLY A 532 33.42 -8.39 -37.24
CA GLY A 532 32.17 -7.98 -37.86
C GLY A 532 31.02 -7.90 -36.86
N ILE A 533 29.88 -7.32 -37.28
CA ILE A 533 28.66 -7.21 -36.49
C ILE A 533 27.50 -7.92 -37.21
N ALA A 534 26.85 -8.85 -36.52
CA ALA A 534 25.50 -9.30 -36.86
C ALA A 534 24.48 -8.40 -36.17
N LEU A 535 23.43 -8.00 -36.89
CA LEU A 535 22.44 -7.05 -36.41
C LEU A 535 21.05 -7.70 -36.29
N ALA A 536 20.50 -7.73 -35.08
CA ALA A 536 19.11 -8.14 -34.84
C ALA A 536 18.22 -6.90 -34.69
N ALA A 537 17.26 -6.74 -35.60
CA ALA A 537 16.34 -5.61 -35.66
C ALA A 537 14.91 -6.09 -36.02
N ASP A 538 13.91 -5.24 -35.83
CA ASP A 538 12.51 -5.55 -36.13
C ASP A 538 11.82 -4.43 -36.96
N ALA A 539 10.50 -4.56 -37.09
CA ALA A 539 9.67 -3.65 -37.87
C ALA A 539 9.15 -2.43 -37.07
N SER A 540 9.60 -2.20 -35.83
CA SER A 540 9.26 -0.98 -35.10
C SER A 540 9.95 0.24 -35.72
N PRO A 541 9.34 1.44 -35.70
CA PRO A 541 9.99 2.65 -36.18
C PRO A 541 11.34 2.93 -35.50
N ARG A 542 11.43 2.72 -34.17
CA ARG A 542 12.69 2.86 -33.43
C ARG A 542 13.76 1.89 -33.92
N SER A 543 13.42 0.61 -34.09
CA SER A 543 14.40 -0.40 -34.52
C SER A 543 14.92 -0.14 -35.93
N ARG A 544 14.06 0.29 -36.86
CA ARG A 544 14.50 0.68 -38.21
C ARG A 544 15.50 1.83 -38.18
N ALA A 545 15.21 2.89 -37.44
CA ALA A 545 16.11 4.04 -37.28
C ALA A 545 17.43 3.63 -36.61
N ALA A 546 17.35 2.78 -35.57
CA ALA A 546 18.53 2.27 -34.88
C ALA A 546 19.41 1.40 -35.80
N ALA A 547 18.78 0.52 -36.58
CA ALA A 547 19.46 -0.32 -37.55
C ALA A 547 20.15 0.51 -38.64
N GLU A 548 19.49 1.55 -39.15
CA GLU A 548 20.10 2.48 -40.11
C GLU A 548 21.33 3.18 -39.51
N ALA A 549 21.23 3.72 -38.29
CA ALA A 549 22.36 4.36 -37.61
C ALA A 549 23.54 3.39 -37.39
N VAL A 550 23.27 2.15 -36.97
CA VAL A 550 24.28 1.11 -36.80
C VAL A 550 24.96 0.75 -38.13
N ARG A 551 24.19 0.56 -39.20
CA ARG A 551 24.77 0.22 -40.53
C ARG A 551 25.64 1.35 -41.07
N ALA A 552 25.19 2.60 -40.92
CA ALA A 552 25.96 3.77 -41.34
C ALA A 552 27.28 3.90 -40.56
N GLU A 553 27.24 3.71 -39.24
CA GLU A 553 28.45 3.78 -38.41
C GLU A 553 29.40 2.60 -38.67
N ALA A 554 28.87 1.40 -38.88
CA ALA A 554 29.68 0.21 -39.19
C ALA A 554 30.44 0.39 -40.51
N ALA A 555 29.77 0.95 -41.54
CA ALA A 555 30.40 1.31 -42.79
C ALA A 555 31.50 2.36 -42.60
N ALA A 556 31.25 3.41 -41.81
CA ALA A 556 32.23 4.46 -41.52
C ALA A 556 33.45 3.93 -40.74
N ALA A 557 33.26 2.96 -39.85
CA ALA A 557 34.30 2.34 -39.05
C ALA A 557 35.01 1.17 -39.75
N GLY A 558 34.63 0.82 -40.98
CA GLY A 558 35.20 -0.32 -41.71
C GLY A 558 34.85 -1.69 -41.09
N LEU A 559 33.76 -1.77 -40.31
CA LEU A 559 33.35 -2.97 -39.59
C LEU A 559 32.28 -3.72 -40.42
N PRO A 560 32.57 -4.91 -40.97
CA PRO A 560 31.64 -5.58 -41.87
C PRO A 560 30.37 -6.05 -41.15
N LEU A 561 29.23 -5.95 -41.86
CA LEU A 561 27.96 -6.50 -41.40
C LEU A 561 27.86 -7.96 -41.80
N LEU A 562 27.65 -8.81 -40.80
CA LEU A 562 27.51 -10.25 -40.97
C LEU A 562 26.01 -10.60 -41.14
N PRO A 563 25.69 -11.58 -42.00
CA PRO A 563 24.29 -12.02 -42.17
C PRO A 563 23.72 -12.68 -40.90
N GLN A 564 24.58 -13.32 -40.10
CA GLN A 564 24.23 -13.96 -38.83
C GLN A 564 25.41 -13.86 -37.85
N GLY A 565 25.14 -14.08 -36.57
CA GLY A 565 26.16 -14.16 -35.52
C GLY A 565 26.98 -15.44 -35.68
N GLY A 566 27.99 -15.42 -36.55
CA GLY A 566 28.98 -16.50 -36.66
C GLY A 566 29.88 -16.60 -35.43
N ALA A 567 30.81 -17.56 -35.44
CA ALA A 567 31.74 -17.78 -34.33
C ALA A 567 32.47 -16.51 -33.92
N ASP A 568 33.05 -15.78 -34.87
CA ASP A 568 33.97 -14.69 -34.53
C ASP A 568 33.28 -13.31 -34.39
N GLY A 569 32.04 -13.15 -34.84
CA GLY A 569 31.34 -11.86 -34.88
C GLY A 569 30.77 -11.40 -33.54
N ALA A 570 30.50 -10.10 -33.40
CA ALA A 570 29.66 -9.57 -32.33
C ALA A 570 28.18 -9.57 -32.77
N LEU A 571 27.25 -9.79 -31.83
CA LEU A 571 25.82 -9.59 -32.06
C LEU A 571 25.40 -8.26 -31.44
N LEU A 572 24.75 -7.39 -32.22
CA LEU A 572 24.13 -6.16 -31.74
C LEU A 572 22.60 -6.23 -31.92
N VAL A 573 21.87 -6.15 -30.81
CA VAL A 573 20.41 -6.27 -30.77
C VAL A 573 19.78 -4.89 -30.58
N VAL A 574 19.02 -4.44 -31.58
CA VAL A 574 18.32 -3.15 -31.62
C VAL A 574 16.82 -3.30 -31.89
N SER A 575 16.25 -4.49 -31.67
CA SER A 575 14.81 -4.73 -31.71
C SER A 575 14.12 -4.30 -30.40
N GLY A 576 12.81 -4.46 -30.34
CA GLY A 576 11.98 -4.43 -29.15
C GLY A 576 12.12 -5.71 -28.33
N TRP A 577 11.44 -5.74 -27.17
CA TRP A 577 11.68 -6.73 -26.11
C TRP A 577 11.42 -8.17 -26.56
N GLN A 578 10.31 -8.42 -27.25
CA GLN A 578 9.91 -9.77 -27.63
C GLN A 578 10.88 -10.38 -28.64
N ASP A 579 11.26 -9.62 -29.66
CA ASP A 579 12.18 -10.09 -30.69
C ASP A 579 13.63 -10.14 -30.17
N ALA A 580 14.01 -9.24 -29.25
CA ALA A 580 15.31 -9.30 -28.60
C ALA A 580 15.46 -10.57 -27.75
N ALA A 581 14.46 -10.89 -26.93
CA ALA A 581 14.49 -12.10 -26.11
C ALA A 581 14.46 -13.39 -26.94
N ARG A 582 13.90 -13.36 -28.15
CA ARG A 582 13.97 -14.48 -29.09
C ARG A 582 15.37 -14.61 -29.68
N ALA A 583 15.89 -13.53 -30.28
CA ALA A 583 17.19 -13.53 -30.93
C ALA A 583 18.32 -13.94 -29.97
N VAL A 584 18.31 -13.41 -28.75
CA VAL A 584 19.34 -13.73 -27.75
C VAL A 584 19.23 -15.18 -27.26
N ARG A 585 18.00 -15.72 -27.12
CA ARG A 585 17.78 -17.13 -26.75
C ARG A 585 18.23 -18.07 -27.85
N GLU A 586 17.90 -17.78 -29.10
CA GLU A 586 18.34 -18.56 -30.26
C GLU A 586 19.87 -18.64 -30.32
N ILE A 587 20.56 -17.53 -30.04
CA ILE A 587 22.02 -17.47 -29.98
C ILE A 587 22.55 -18.25 -28.76
N ALA A 588 21.93 -18.10 -27.60
CA ALA A 588 22.31 -18.87 -26.40
C ALA A 588 22.14 -20.38 -26.60
N LEU A 589 21.11 -20.82 -27.33
CA LEU A 589 20.89 -22.22 -27.68
C LEU A 589 21.91 -22.70 -28.71
N ALA A 590 22.14 -21.93 -29.78
CA ALA A 590 23.12 -22.26 -30.81
C ALA A 590 24.55 -22.34 -30.25
N ALA A 591 24.87 -21.55 -29.23
CA ALA A 591 26.16 -21.55 -28.53
C ALA A 591 26.50 -22.88 -27.85
N HIS A 592 25.52 -23.75 -27.58
CA HIS A 592 25.77 -25.08 -27.03
C HIS A 592 26.40 -26.04 -28.05
N ASP A 593 26.02 -25.93 -29.32
CA ASP A 593 26.50 -26.81 -30.39
C ASP A 593 27.64 -26.19 -31.19
N THR A 594 27.58 -24.87 -31.37
CA THR A 594 28.52 -24.12 -32.21
C THR A 594 28.92 -22.82 -31.52
N PRO A 595 30.23 -22.48 -31.43
CA PRO A 595 30.63 -21.16 -30.97
C PRO A 595 29.93 -20.09 -31.80
N THR A 596 29.16 -19.23 -31.16
CA THR A 596 28.41 -18.14 -31.79
C THR A 596 28.60 -16.87 -30.96
N ALA A 597 28.69 -15.73 -31.64
CA ALA A 597 28.83 -14.42 -31.02
C ALA A 597 30.04 -14.27 -30.06
N LEU A 598 31.22 -14.85 -30.37
CA LEU A 598 32.42 -14.72 -29.53
C LEU A 598 32.90 -13.27 -29.37
N GLY A 599 32.52 -12.39 -30.31
CA GLY A 599 32.71 -10.94 -30.19
C GLY A 599 31.84 -10.28 -29.12
N GLY A 600 30.94 -11.02 -28.48
CA GLY A 600 30.02 -10.57 -27.44
C GLY A 600 28.60 -10.28 -27.95
N THR A 601 27.63 -10.33 -27.03
CA THR A 601 26.25 -9.91 -27.27
C THR A 601 26.02 -8.52 -26.69
N TYR A 602 25.72 -7.55 -27.55
CA TYR A 602 25.44 -6.16 -27.19
C TYR A 602 23.96 -5.87 -27.38
N LEU A 603 23.35 -5.25 -26.38
CA LEU A 603 21.93 -4.87 -26.41
C LEU A 603 21.80 -3.36 -26.50
N ALA A 604 20.75 -2.87 -27.15
CA ALA A 604 20.39 -1.47 -27.11
C ALA A 604 19.99 -0.98 -25.69
N PRO A 605 20.11 0.33 -25.40
CA PRO A 605 19.85 0.87 -24.05
C PRO A 605 18.49 0.53 -23.43
N TRP A 606 17.45 0.41 -24.26
CA TRP A 606 16.08 0.13 -23.83
C TRP A 606 15.81 -1.36 -23.53
N LEU A 607 16.79 -2.24 -23.77
CA LEU A 607 16.68 -3.69 -23.56
C LEU A 607 17.13 -4.14 -22.17
N LEU A 608 17.45 -3.21 -21.26
CA LEU A 608 17.62 -3.52 -19.83
C LEU A 608 16.25 -3.82 -19.21
N THR A 609 15.86 -5.09 -19.29
CA THR A 609 14.70 -5.68 -18.63
C THR A 609 15.03 -7.13 -18.28
N GLY A 610 14.58 -7.60 -17.11
CA GLY A 610 14.90 -8.93 -16.61
C GLY A 610 14.52 -10.05 -17.58
N GLY A 611 13.44 -9.90 -18.36
CA GLY A 611 13.01 -10.92 -19.31
C GLY A 611 13.90 -11.06 -20.55
N VAL A 612 14.56 -9.98 -20.98
CA VAL A 612 15.54 -10.04 -22.10
C VAL A 612 16.89 -10.52 -21.57
N LEU A 613 17.34 -9.99 -20.42
CA LEU A 613 18.60 -10.39 -19.81
C LEU A 613 18.61 -11.86 -19.38
N GLY A 614 17.48 -12.37 -18.86
CA GLY A 614 17.34 -13.77 -18.48
C GLY A 614 17.37 -14.76 -19.64
N ALA A 615 17.19 -14.29 -20.88
CA ALA A 615 17.36 -15.11 -22.08
C ALA A 615 18.83 -15.15 -22.57
N ALA A 616 19.70 -14.30 -22.03
CA ALA A 616 21.10 -14.19 -22.40
C ALA A 616 22.00 -15.02 -21.46
N GLN A 617 23.04 -15.64 -22.01
CA GLN A 617 24.14 -16.19 -21.18
C GLN A 617 25.00 -15.07 -20.59
N SER A 618 25.30 -14.05 -21.39
CA SER A 618 25.89 -12.79 -20.97
C SER A 618 25.57 -11.72 -22.00
N ALA A 619 25.47 -10.46 -21.57
CA ALA A 619 25.18 -9.34 -22.44
C ALA A 619 25.87 -8.07 -21.98
N VAL A 620 26.16 -7.17 -22.91
CA VAL A 620 26.66 -5.83 -22.64
C VAL A 620 25.61 -4.81 -23.03
N VAL A 621 25.29 -3.88 -22.14
CA VAL A 621 24.27 -2.85 -22.35
C VAL A 621 24.88 -1.47 -22.11
N PRO A 622 24.79 -0.54 -23.07
CA PRO A 622 25.14 0.86 -22.85
C PRO A 622 23.99 1.55 -22.10
N LEU A 623 24.27 2.12 -20.93
CA LEU A 623 23.27 2.79 -20.09
C LEU A 623 23.73 4.20 -19.68
N PRO A 624 22.81 5.17 -19.60
CA PRO A 624 23.08 6.51 -19.09
C PRO A 624 22.88 6.60 -17.56
N PHE A 625 22.95 5.47 -16.86
CA PHE A 625 22.82 5.36 -15.40
C PHE A 625 23.38 4.03 -14.93
N GLY A 626 23.81 3.97 -13.68
CA GLY A 626 24.14 2.74 -12.97
C GLY A 626 22.92 2.16 -12.24
N PRO A 627 22.52 0.89 -12.46
CA PRO A 627 21.36 0.29 -11.79
C PRO A 627 21.39 0.34 -10.25
N GLN A 628 22.58 0.51 -9.65
CA GLN A 628 22.80 0.63 -8.20
C GLN A 628 22.86 2.08 -7.69
N GLU A 629 22.78 3.07 -8.57
CA GLU A 629 22.83 4.48 -8.19
C GLU A 629 21.55 4.94 -7.48
N PRO A 630 21.63 6.05 -6.70
CA PRO A 630 20.49 6.54 -5.94
C PRO A 630 19.23 6.78 -6.77
N LEU A 631 19.34 7.30 -8.00
CA LEU A 631 18.22 7.65 -8.85
C LEU A 631 17.45 6.39 -9.33
N PRO A 632 18.07 5.43 -10.03
CA PRO A 632 17.46 4.13 -10.36
C PRO A 632 16.88 3.40 -9.14
N GLN A 633 17.55 3.45 -7.99
CA GLN A 633 17.07 2.79 -6.76
C GLN A 633 15.85 3.49 -6.15
N ARG A 634 15.70 4.81 -6.32
CA ARG A 634 14.46 5.51 -5.95
C ARG A 634 13.30 5.04 -6.83
N TYR A 635 13.52 4.90 -8.13
CA TYR A 635 12.51 4.36 -9.06
C TYR A 635 12.09 2.94 -8.67
N VAL A 636 13.04 2.03 -8.42
CA VAL A 636 12.74 0.64 -8.02
C VAL A 636 11.87 0.60 -6.75
N ARG A 637 12.19 1.40 -5.73
CA ARG A 637 11.39 1.48 -4.50
C ARG A 637 9.99 2.05 -4.75
N ALA A 638 9.88 3.09 -5.57
CA ALA A 638 8.59 3.69 -5.92
C ALA A 638 7.72 2.73 -6.74
N LEU A 639 8.32 2.00 -7.68
CA LEU A 639 7.68 0.97 -8.47
C LEU A 639 7.18 -0.16 -7.56
N ALA A 640 8.03 -0.70 -6.69
CA ALA A 640 7.66 -1.78 -5.77
C ALA A 640 6.54 -1.38 -4.80
N ALA A 641 6.48 -0.11 -4.39
CA ALA A 641 5.41 0.41 -3.55
C ALA A 641 4.07 0.57 -4.29
N THR A 642 4.10 0.83 -5.59
CA THR A 642 2.91 1.13 -6.40
C THR A 642 2.37 -0.09 -7.16
N ALA A 643 3.27 -0.93 -7.65
CA ALA A 643 2.99 -2.11 -8.44
C ALA A 643 3.87 -3.30 -7.97
N PRO A 644 3.57 -3.90 -6.81
CA PRO A 644 4.32 -5.04 -6.29
C PRO A 644 4.45 -6.16 -7.32
N GLY A 645 5.67 -6.70 -7.45
CA GLY A 645 5.99 -7.76 -8.41
C GLY A 645 6.31 -7.26 -9.83
N SER A 646 6.11 -5.98 -10.14
CA SER A 646 6.59 -5.40 -11.40
C SER A 646 8.11 -5.23 -11.38
N ALA A 647 8.77 -5.66 -12.45
CA ALA A 647 10.21 -5.49 -12.61
C ALA A 647 10.55 -4.13 -13.22
N PRO A 648 11.65 -3.47 -12.79
CA PRO A 648 12.11 -2.23 -13.40
C PRO A 648 12.60 -2.45 -14.83
N SER A 649 12.51 -1.41 -15.65
CA SER A 649 13.06 -1.37 -17.01
C SER A 649 13.65 0.01 -17.32
N THR A 650 14.54 0.10 -18.32
CA THR A 650 15.05 1.41 -18.78
C THR A 650 13.90 2.34 -19.19
N SER A 651 12.95 1.84 -20.00
CA SER A 651 11.83 2.65 -20.50
C SER A 651 10.91 3.14 -19.36
N GLY A 652 10.73 2.33 -18.32
CA GLY A 652 10.01 2.71 -17.11
C GLY A 652 10.74 3.77 -16.27
N LEU A 653 12.05 3.64 -16.07
CA LEU A 653 12.86 4.63 -15.34
C LEU A 653 12.88 5.98 -16.05
N LEU A 654 13.07 5.98 -17.37
CA LEU A 654 13.10 7.22 -18.15
C LEU A 654 11.77 7.96 -18.08
N ALA A 655 10.65 7.25 -18.26
CA ALA A 655 9.33 7.84 -18.14
C ALA A 655 9.02 8.33 -16.71
N TRP A 656 9.48 7.60 -15.69
CA TRP A 656 9.38 8.03 -14.30
C TRP A 656 10.19 9.30 -14.03
N ALA A 657 11.41 9.37 -14.56
CA ALA A 657 12.28 10.53 -14.40
C ALA A 657 11.67 11.75 -15.11
N ASP A 658 11.26 11.61 -16.37
CA ASP A 658 10.66 12.68 -17.17
C ASP A 658 9.38 13.23 -16.52
N ALA A 659 8.46 12.35 -16.11
CA ALA A 659 7.22 12.75 -15.44
C ALA A 659 7.46 13.37 -14.04
N GLY A 660 8.56 12.99 -13.39
CA GLY A 660 9.00 13.56 -12.12
C GLY A 660 9.85 14.82 -12.25
N GLY A 661 10.11 15.31 -13.47
CA GLY A 661 11.02 16.44 -13.73
C GLY A 661 12.48 16.16 -13.34
N GLN A 662 12.86 14.90 -13.25
CA GLN A 662 14.22 14.44 -12.97
C GLN A 662 14.93 14.18 -14.29
N ARG A 663 16.23 14.47 -14.34
CA ARG A 663 17.05 14.11 -15.49
C ARG A 663 17.89 12.89 -15.17
N VAL A 664 17.95 11.97 -16.13
CA VAL A 664 18.91 10.87 -16.14
C VAL A 664 20.15 11.40 -16.85
N GLU A 665 20.99 12.13 -16.11
CA GLU A 665 22.19 12.79 -16.62
C GLU A 665 23.44 11.96 -16.28
N GLU A 666 23.86 11.07 -17.17
CA GLU A 666 25.24 10.57 -17.22
C GLU A 666 25.69 10.32 -18.68
N PRO A 667 26.99 10.46 -18.98
CA PRO A 667 27.54 9.84 -20.18
C PRO A 667 27.26 8.34 -20.15
N PHE A 668 27.04 7.74 -21.31
CA PHE A 668 26.78 6.31 -21.36
C PHE A 668 28.00 5.52 -20.84
N GLY A 669 27.74 4.60 -19.91
CA GLY A 669 28.67 3.56 -19.49
C GLY A 669 28.32 2.23 -20.14
N LEU A 670 29.30 1.36 -20.31
CA LEU A 670 29.09 -0.05 -20.64
C LEU A 670 28.84 -0.83 -19.36
N TYR A 671 27.76 -1.61 -19.37
CA TYR A 671 27.39 -2.48 -18.26
C TYR A 671 27.34 -3.93 -18.73
N GLY A 672 28.03 -4.82 -18.02
CA GLY A 672 27.93 -6.26 -18.22
C GLY A 672 26.75 -6.82 -17.41
N ALA A 673 25.96 -7.68 -18.03
CA ALA A 673 24.86 -8.39 -17.42
C ALA A 673 25.08 -9.90 -17.57
N ALA A 674 25.04 -10.63 -16.46
CA ALA A 674 25.19 -12.08 -16.44
C ALA A 674 24.31 -12.72 -15.34
N PRO A 675 23.79 -13.93 -15.57
CA PRO A 675 23.13 -14.70 -14.51
C PRO A 675 24.15 -14.99 -13.40
N VAL A 676 23.72 -14.89 -12.15
CA VAL A 676 24.55 -15.18 -10.99
C VAL A 676 23.83 -16.25 -10.20
N THR A 677 24.38 -17.46 -10.24
CA THR A 677 23.96 -18.55 -9.36
C THR A 677 24.93 -18.55 -8.19
N VAL A 678 24.47 -18.22 -6.99
CA VAL A 678 25.30 -18.33 -5.77
C VAL A 678 25.13 -19.75 -5.24
N PRO A 679 26.17 -20.62 -5.31
CA PRO A 679 26.09 -21.96 -4.76
C PRO A 679 25.98 -21.88 -3.23
N MET A 680 25.09 -22.71 -2.68
CA MET A 680 24.65 -22.82 -1.28
C MET A 680 25.69 -22.42 -0.20
N SER A 681 25.26 -21.62 0.77
CA SER A 681 25.75 -21.77 2.14
C SER A 681 25.01 -22.92 2.80
N ILE A 682 25.76 -23.88 3.37
CA ILE A 682 25.25 -25.04 4.12
C ILE A 682 24.30 -24.55 5.21
N GLU A 683 23.02 -24.94 5.14
CA GLU A 683 22.03 -24.64 6.17
C GLU A 683 22.23 -25.56 7.40
N PRO A 684 22.03 -25.05 8.63
CA PRO A 684 21.87 -25.89 9.80
C PRO A 684 20.57 -26.70 9.71
N PRO A 685 20.54 -27.98 10.13
CA PRO A 685 19.32 -28.78 10.12
C PRO A 685 18.25 -28.17 11.02
N GLY A 686 17.07 -27.88 10.46
CA GLY A 686 15.87 -27.43 11.20
C GLY A 686 15.30 -26.07 10.78
N GLU A 687 15.98 -25.30 9.94
CA GLU A 687 15.43 -24.08 9.36
C GLU A 687 14.81 -24.38 7.99
N THR A 688 13.48 -24.25 7.87
CA THR A 688 12.81 -24.36 6.57
C THR A 688 13.05 -23.08 5.78
N GLY A 689 13.99 -23.14 4.82
CA GLY A 689 14.04 -22.39 3.57
C GLY A 689 13.75 -20.89 3.69
N HIS A 690 14.79 -20.10 3.95
CA HIS A 690 14.74 -18.62 3.90
C HIS A 690 15.49 -18.05 2.69
N HIS A 691 15.78 -18.87 1.68
CA HIS A 691 16.23 -18.37 0.39
C HIS A 691 15.07 -17.61 -0.24
N GLY A 692 15.06 -16.29 -0.05
CA GLY A 692 14.17 -15.42 -0.82
C GLY A 692 14.42 -15.75 -2.28
N GLY A 693 13.37 -16.17 -2.99
CA GLY A 693 13.44 -16.36 -4.43
C GLY A 693 13.99 -15.10 -5.13
N PRO A 694 14.25 -15.17 -6.45
CA PRO A 694 14.79 -14.05 -7.20
C PRO A 694 14.05 -12.78 -6.84
N ASN A 695 14.79 -11.75 -6.42
CA ASN A 695 14.19 -10.47 -6.10
C ASN A 695 13.58 -9.90 -7.39
N THR A 696 12.26 -10.02 -7.54
CA THR A 696 11.54 -9.57 -8.74
C THR A 696 11.60 -8.06 -8.93
N ALA A 697 11.99 -7.30 -7.89
CA ALA A 697 12.26 -5.88 -7.97
C ALA A 697 13.69 -5.55 -8.44
N ALA A 698 14.55 -6.54 -8.68
CA ALA A 698 15.89 -6.32 -9.23
C ALA A 698 15.84 -6.05 -10.74
N TRP A 699 16.80 -5.25 -11.22
CA TRP A 699 17.01 -4.98 -12.65
C TRP A 699 17.27 -6.23 -13.48
N PHE A 700 17.89 -7.25 -12.87
CA PHE A 700 18.08 -8.58 -13.45
C PHE A 700 17.79 -9.63 -12.38
N PRO A 701 16.55 -10.13 -12.27
CA PRO A 701 16.21 -11.20 -11.33
C PRO A 701 17.03 -12.45 -11.63
N GLY A 702 17.80 -12.95 -10.66
CA GLY A 702 18.71 -14.09 -10.84
C GLY A 702 20.06 -13.74 -11.50
N GLY A 703 20.37 -12.46 -11.67
CA GLY A 703 21.61 -12.00 -12.26
C GLY A 703 22.16 -10.73 -11.63
N ALA A 704 23.25 -10.23 -12.21
CA ALA A 704 23.88 -8.97 -11.83
C ALA A 704 24.09 -8.10 -13.07
N VAL A 705 24.02 -6.78 -12.86
CA VAL A 705 24.38 -5.77 -13.86
C VAL A 705 25.48 -4.91 -13.24
N VAL A 706 26.66 -4.92 -13.84
CA VAL A 706 27.87 -4.27 -13.30
C VAL A 706 28.48 -3.34 -14.32
N HIS A 707 28.98 -2.19 -13.86
CA HIS A 707 29.70 -1.25 -14.73
C HIS A 707 31.04 -1.88 -15.13
N ILE A 708 31.31 -1.94 -16.44
CA ILE A 708 32.55 -2.54 -16.99
C ILE A 708 33.47 -1.51 -17.68
N GLY A 709 33.02 -0.26 -17.83
CA GLY A 709 33.85 0.82 -18.35
C GLY A 709 33.05 1.88 -19.12
N PRO A 710 33.69 2.97 -19.55
CA PRO A 710 33.03 4.02 -20.33
C PRO A 710 32.66 3.54 -21.74
N LEU A 711 31.54 4.06 -22.29
CA LEU A 711 31.20 3.88 -23.70
C LEU A 711 32.02 4.88 -24.54
N ALA A 712 33.24 4.45 -24.91
CA ALA A 712 34.27 5.22 -25.60
C ALA A 712 34.81 6.44 -24.82
N ALA A 713 36.14 6.54 -24.72
CA ALA A 713 36.81 7.80 -24.38
C ALA A 713 36.81 8.70 -25.63
N PRO A 714 36.69 10.03 -25.49
CA PRO A 714 36.75 10.94 -26.63
C PRO A 714 38.02 10.66 -27.42
N THR A 715 37.87 10.38 -28.71
CA THR A 715 38.97 10.48 -29.67
C THR A 715 39.62 11.83 -29.45
N ALA A 716 40.87 11.86 -29.00
CA ALA A 716 41.67 13.07 -29.02
C ALA A 716 41.54 13.65 -30.44
N PRO A 717 41.29 14.97 -30.59
CA PRO A 717 41.18 15.57 -31.92
C PRO A 717 42.43 15.19 -32.70
N ALA A 718 42.23 14.64 -33.90
CA ALA A 718 43.33 14.38 -34.82
C ALA A 718 44.10 15.70 -34.95
N THR A 719 45.33 15.73 -34.44
CA THR A 719 46.23 16.86 -34.65
C THR A 719 46.38 17.05 -36.15
N PRO A 720 46.14 18.28 -36.67
CA PRO A 720 46.09 18.57 -38.09
C PRO A 720 47.41 18.29 -38.81
#